data_AF-A0A0J9V2M5-F1
#
_entry.id   AF-A0A0J9V2M5-F1
#
_cell.length_a   1.000
_cell.length_b   1.000
_cell.length_c   1.000
_cell.angle_alpha   90.00
_cell.angle_beta   90.00
_cell.angle_gamma   90.00
#
_symmetry.space_group_name_H-M   'P 1'
#
loop_
_entity.id
_entity.type
_entity.pdbx_description
1 polymer ?
#
loop_
_entity_poly.entity_id
_entity_poly.type
_entity_poly.pdbx_seq_one_letter_code
_entity_poly.pdbx_strand_id
1 'polypeptide(L)'
;MACLCGCINQLIDNFDPKTAAGLASGLNKHLEAIRSILARNKSLAKEVRYQIIPSNQRTAKILSLHSIDLVKIERLHSVFKDDVKGFWVASGDALHQELRRRIACITIFLRSKVDDNAWASYDVANLIQGRTLSELRYAGSKYIKIARRLGGIGSILWLPLEIPASTYERYLNMDDAEAFDHIQNLGSDAPDLNLFVQRLITAQLDDPSLVLSHRNLLLEYGDCISPSEQGLLLLHALGGNDIPLDLLKSAKIPMRRWTTEGEIQSITASDFGFNAEIIRLLSSDERLEELSQRPEVTQQALEDGTIVWSLSPEAQEEFSHRLTPQTTEDWATTALKLLCFACPPCYEGKVNWALPLKKAIWNLLDKATNQKRLPSSLRACVIEALLFFCERDLFSIRFAAVERAKSLLRKNMSFYYQASVTLFDSIISRIDGNFQRSESLILDFLAADHEGNTRSDNALRGRLHISNIENKIHRYDKEVASTIYNWEGIHPLSTFEIEVTRRLQGVAAKFFHSIGDFKTTRASLEQHLWLNSTMPIRPNTRLLIVTRLAEIHCELHEYEKALEIIQVELDGISAAPRSNPIKQIAKQINQICQNFISIKQIQNPRFEITFDIFDTQYAIQRPCCQTVDRAFTAYPEPGW
;
A
#
# COMPACT_ATOMS: atom_id res chain seq x y z
N MET A 1 -54.77 1.99 40.45
CA MET A 1 -54.12 2.91 39.49
C MET A 1 -52.62 2.77 39.68
N ALA A 2 -51.91 2.21 38.71
CA ALA A 2 -50.45 2.12 38.76
C ALA A 2 -49.84 3.52 38.56
N CYS A 3 -48.79 3.84 39.29
CA CYS A 3 -48.04 5.08 39.11
C CYS A 3 -47.43 5.12 37.70
N LEU A 4 -47.42 6.28 37.04
CA LEU A 4 -46.82 6.49 35.71
C LEU A 4 -45.37 5.95 35.66
N CYS A 5 -44.63 6.12 36.76
CA CYS A 5 -43.27 5.61 36.92
C CYS A 5 -43.19 4.07 36.87
N GLY A 6 -44.18 3.38 37.42
CA GLY A 6 -44.25 1.91 37.36
C GLY A 6 -44.53 1.40 35.95
N CYS A 7 -45.38 2.10 35.19
CA CYS A 7 -45.64 1.79 33.79
C CYS A 7 -44.43 2.07 32.88
N ILE A 8 -43.66 3.12 33.17
CA ILE A 8 -42.41 3.42 32.46
C ILE A 8 -41.35 2.33 32.73
N ASN A 9 -41.17 1.92 33.99
CA ASN A 9 -40.23 0.85 34.33
C ASN A 9 -40.61 -0.48 33.66
N GLN A 10 -41.90 -0.81 33.61
CA GLN A 10 -42.37 -2.00 32.88
C GLN A 10 -42.14 -1.92 31.37
N LEU A 11 -42.22 -0.73 30.77
CA LEU A 11 -41.89 -0.51 29.36
C LEU A 11 -40.39 -0.56 29.05
N ILE A 12 -39.54 -0.19 30.03
CA ILE A 12 -38.08 -0.32 29.92
C ILE A 12 -37.70 -1.79 29.89
N ASP A 13 -38.34 -2.61 30.74
CA ASP A 13 -38.06 -4.05 30.82
C ASP A 13 -38.72 -4.85 29.68
N ASN A 14 -39.89 -4.41 29.19
CA ASN A 14 -40.64 -5.05 28.09
C ASN A 14 -41.31 -4.00 27.20
N PHE A 15 -40.63 -3.60 26.13
CA PHE A 15 -41.08 -2.52 25.25
C PHE A 15 -42.33 -2.91 24.43
N ASP A 16 -43.44 -2.21 24.64
CA ASP A 16 -44.65 -2.27 23.80
C ASP A 16 -44.95 -0.90 23.16
N PRO A 17 -44.90 -0.78 21.82
CA PRO A 17 -45.10 0.50 21.13
C PRO A 17 -46.50 1.09 21.31
N LYS A 18 -47.56 0.27 21.48
CA LYS A 18 -48.92 0.78 21.69
C LYS A 18 -49.09 1.41 23.07
N THR A 19 -48.56 0.77 24.10
CA THR A 19 -48.57 1.30 25.47
C THR A 19 -47.66 2.53 25.60
N ALA A 20 -46.50 2.54 24.94
CA ALA A 20 -45.61 3.71 24.90
C ALA A 20 -46.26 4.94 24.23
N ALA A 21 -46.93 4.76 23.08
CA ALA A 21 -47.65 5.84 22.40
C ALA A 21 -48.82 6.38 23.24
N GLY A 22 -49.54 5.50 23.96
CA GLY A 22 -50.60 5.90 24.88
C GLY A 22 -50.10 6.70 26.09
N LEU A 23 -48.89 6.44 26.56
CA LEU A 23 -48.27 7.13 27.70
C LEU A 23 -47.66 8.49 27.35
N ALA A 24 -47.27 8.73 26.10
CA ALA A 24 -46.67 10.00 25.66
C ALA A 24 -47.56 11.22 25.98
N SER A 25 -48.88 11.12 25.76
CA SER A 25 -49.85 12.15 26.12
C SER A 25 -49.92 12.40 27.64
N GLY A 26 -49.87 11.33 28.43
CA GLY A 26 -49.86 11.40 29.90
C GLY A 26 -48.57 12.02 30.45
N LEU A 27 -47.42 11.64 29.89
CA LEU A 27 -46.10 12.19 30.21
C LEU A 27 -46.02 13.68 29.88
N ASN A 28 -46.51 14.09 28.70
CA ASN A 28 -46.55 15.49 28.31
C ASN A 28 -47.44 16.32 29.25
N LYS A 29 -48.61 15.81 29.65
CA LYS A 29 -49.46 16.48 30.65
C LYS A 29 -48.79 16.58 32.02
N HIS A 30 -48.05 15.55 32.42
CA HIS A 30 -47.32 15.54 33.70
C HIS A 30 -46.17 16.56 33.68
N LEU A 31 -45.42 16.62 32.57
CA LEU A 31 -44.37 17.62 32.35
C LEU A 31 -44.95 19.03 32.31
N GLU A 32 -46.10 19.24 31.68
CA GLU A 32 -46.81 20.53 31.66
C GLU A 32 -47.26 20.95 33.07
N ALA A 33 -47.74 19.99 33.88
CA ALA A 33 -48.10 20.23 35.28
C ALA A 33 -46.88 20.58 36.13
N ILE A 34 -45.76 19.88 35.94
CA ILE A 34 -44.47 20.19 36.57
C ILE A 34 -44.00 21.60 36.15
N ARG A 35 -44.13 21.98 34.87
CA ARG A 35 -43.84 23.35 34.40
C ARG A 35 -44.71 24.39 35.10
N SER A 36 -46.00 24.13 35.26
CA SER A 36 -46.93 25.04 35.94
C SER A 36 -46.58 25.22 37.43
N ILE A 37 -46.20 24.13 38.10
CA ILE A 37 -45.79 24.13 39.52
C ILE A 37 -44.47 24.90 39.69
N LEU A 38 -43.48 24.64 38.85
CA LEU A 38 -42.17 25.29 38.91
C LEU A 38 -42.23 26.76 38.51
N ALA A 39 -43.10 27.14 37.55
CA ALA A 39 -43.34 28.54 37.20
C ALA A 39 -43.98 29.34 38.35
N ARG A 40 -44.78 28.69 39.20
CA ARG A 40 -45.44 29.31 40.36
C ARG A 40 -44.52 29.40 41.58
N ASN A 41 -43.48 28.56 41.69
CA ASN A 41 -42.58 28.52 42.84
C ASN A 41 -41.12 28.87 42.47
N LYS A 42 -40.80 30.17 42.57
CA LYS A 42 -39.47 30.72 42.23
C LYS A 42 -38.31 30.17 43.09
N SER A 43 -38.57 29.68 44.30
CA SER A 43 -37.56 29.06 45.18
C SER A 43 -37.16 27.67 44.67
N LEU A 44 -38.14 26.82 44.34
CA LEU A 44 -37.93 25.47 43.81
C LEU A 44 -37.25 25.50 42.42
N ALA A 45 -37.60 26.47 41.58
CA ALA A 45 -36.98 26.65 40.27
C ALA A 45 -35.49 27.06 40.32
N LYS A 46 -35.03 27.64 41.44
CA LYS A 46 -33.61 28.00 41.63
C LYS A 46 -32.73 26.81 42.03
N GLU A 47 -33.30 25.83 42.73
CA GLU A 47 -32.58 24.66 43.23
C GLU A 47 -32.55 23.52 42.21
N VAL A 48 -33.60 23.37 41.40
CA VAL A 48 -33.64 22.34 40.34
C VAL A 48 -33.09 22.93 39.04
N ARG A 49 -31.82 22.64 38.73
CA ARG A 49 -31.26 22.89 37.39
C ARG A 49 -31.75 21.81 36.42
N TYR A 50 -32.88 22.05 35.76
CA TYR A 50 -33.34 21.21 34.65
C TYR A 50 -33.29 22.00 33.34
N GLN A 51 -32.82 21.35 32.27
CA GLN A 51 -32.78 21.92 30.92
C GLN A 51 -33.71 21.06 30.06
N ILE A 52 -34.96 21.51 29.87
CA ILE A 52 -35.85 20.91 28.88
C ILE A 52 -35.46 21.52 27.54
N ILE A 53 -34.77 20.74 26.70
CA ILE A 53 -34.53 21.08 25.30
C ILE A 53 -35.82 20.75 24.56
N PRO A 54 -36.62 21.73 24.10
CA PRO A 54 -37.73 21.42 23.23
C PRO A 54 -37.13 20.83 21.95
N SER A 55 -37.54 19.62 21.57
CA SER A 55 -37.29 19.15 20.21
C SER A 55 -37.82 20.24 19.28
N ASN A 56 -36.96 20.73 18.38
CA ASN A 56 -37.32 21.80 17.47
C ASN A 56 -38.60 21.34 16.75
N GLN A 57 -39.73 22.05 16.91
CA GLN A 57 -41.03 21.62 16.37
C GLN A 57 -40.98 21.28 14.87
N ARG A 58 -39.95 21.77 14.17
CA ARG A 58 -39.67 21.49 12.77
C ARG A 58 -38.89 20.19 12.54
N THR A 59 -37.96 19.77 13.40
CA THR A 59 -37.34 18.44 13.33
C THR A 59 -38.25 17.34 13.85
N ALA A 60 -39.26 17.66 14.67
CA ALA A 60 -40.34 16.72 15.02
C ALA A 60 -41.08 16.17 13.78
N LYS A 61 -41.09 16.89 12.65
CA LYS A 61 -41.60 16.37 11.37
C LYS A 61 -40.75 15.23 10.80
N ILE A 62 -39.43 15.32 10.96
CA ILE A 62 -38.49 14.23 10.60
C ILE A 62 -38.81 13.00 11.43
N LEU A 63 -38.90 13.17 12.75
CA LEU A 63 -39.17 12.09 13.68
C LEU A 63 -40.58 11.48 13.50
N SER A 64 -41.52 12.23 12.92
CA SER A 64 -42.87 11.73 12.63
C SER A 64 -42.99 10.86 11.36
N LEU A 65 -41.91 10.72 10.58
CA LEU A 65 -41.91 9.84 9.42
C LEU A 65 -41.79 8.38 9.84
N HIS A 66 -42.53 7.50 9.16
CA HIS A 66 -42.54 6.07 9.46
C HIS A 66 -42.00 5.21 8.31
N SER A 67 -41.88 5.76 7.09
CA SER A 67 -41.40 5.05 5.90
C SER A 67 -40.93 6.02 4.81
N ILE A 68 -40.11 5.52 3.88
CA ILE A 68 -39.67 6.22 2.66
C ILE A 68 -40.19 5.44 1.43
N ASP A 69 -40.77 6.14 0.46
CA ASP A 69 -41.23 5.53 -0.80
C ASP A 69 -40.06 5.33 -1.78
N LEU A 70 -39.34 4.22 -1.61
CA LEU A 70 -38.18 3.86 -2.43
C LEU A 70 -38.57 3.46 -3.87
N VAL A 71 -39.80 2.97 -4.10
CA VAL A 71 -40.26 2.48 -5.41
C VAL A 71 -40.25 3.60 -6.45
N LYS A 72 -40.66 4.82 -6.05
CA LYS A 72 -40.61 5.98 -6.94
C LYS A 72 -39.18 6.39 -7.32
N ILE A 73 -38.25 6.26 -6.37
CA ILE A 73 -36.84 6.60 -6.57
C ILE A 73 -36.16 5.58 -7.48
N GLU A 74 -36.45 4.30 -7.30
CA GLU A 74 -35.97 3.24 -8.19
C GLU A 74 -36.48 3.40 -9.62
N ARG A 75 -37.75 3.76 -9.80
CA ARG A 75 -38.32 4.07 -11.12
C ARG A 75 -37.57 5.22 -11.78
N LEU A 76 -37.37 6.32 -11.06
CA LEU A 76 -36.64 7.47 -11.58
C LEU A 76 -35.20 7.10 -11.94
N HIS A 77 -34.51 6.36 -11.06
CA HIS A 77 -33.16 5.87 -11.33
C HIS A 77 -33.15 4.98 -12.57
N SER A 78 -34.10 4.06 -12.73
CA SER A 78 -34.17 3.20 -13.92
C SER A 78 -34.36 3.97 -15.23
N VAL A 79 -35.06 5.11 -15.20
CA VAL A 79 -35.28 5.97 -16.37
C VAL A 79 -34.03 6.74 -16.76
N PHE A 80 -33.29 7.27 -15.77
CA PHE A 80 -32.19 8.20 -16.01
C PHE A 80 -30.78 7.63 -15.80
N LYS A 81 -30.64 6.39 -15.32
CA LYS A 81 -29.35 5.71 -15.06
C LYS A 81 -28.35 5.90 -16.20
N ASP A 82 -28.81 5.79 -17.44
CA ASP A 82 -27.99 5.88 -18.65
C ASP A 82 -28.17 7.21 -19.40
N ASP A 83 -29.08 8.09 -18.95
CA ASP A 83 -29.38 9.39 -19.56
C ASP A 83 -29.26 10.55 -18.55
N VAL A 84 -28.00 10.89 -18.23
CA VAL A 84 -27.66 12.01 -17.35
C VAL A 84 -28.15 13.35 -17.91
N LYS A 85 -28.16 13.53 -19.23
CA LYS A 85 -28.64 14.78 -19.86
C LYS A 85 -30.15 14.91 -19.74
N GLY A 86 -30.89 13.83 -19.95
CA GLY A 86 -32.35 13.78 -19.80
C GLY A 86 -32.82 14.13 -18.39
N PHE A 87 -32.06 13.79 -17.35
CA PHE A 87 -32.36 14.18 -15.97
C PHE A 87 -32.41 15.72 -15.81
N TRP A 88 -31.59 16.46 -16.53
CA TRP A 88 -31.57 17.92 -16.39
C TRP A 88 -32.70 18.62 -17.14
N VAL A 89 -33.37 17.94 -18.07
CA VAL A 89 -34.51 18.46 -18.83
C VAL A 89 -35.74 18.61 -17.94
N ALA A 90 -36.47 19.71 -18.10
CA ALA A 90 -37.69 19.96 -17.33
C ALA A 90 -38.74 18.89 -17.64
N SER A 91 -39.23 18.21 -16.60
CA SER A 91 -40.35 17.27 -16.70
C SER A 91 -41.57 17.81 -15.97
N GLY A 92 -42.76 17.30 -16.30
CA GLY A 92 -44.00 17.57 -15.57
C GLY A 92 -44.11 16.85 -14.22
N ASP A 93 -43.17 15.99 -13.87
CA ASP A 93 -43.18 15.22 -12.63
C ASP A 93 -42.62 16.05 -11.45
N ALA A 94 -43.47 16.29 -10.45
CA ALA A 94 -43.11 17.04 -9.24
C ALA A 94 -41.98 16.38 -8.43
N LEU A 95 -41.91 15.04 -8.43
CA LEU A 95 -40.85 14.28 -7.77
C LEU A 95 -39.49 14.63 -8.41
N HIS A 96 -39.41 14.48 -9.72
CA HIS A 96 -38.21 14.77 -10.49
C HIS A 96 -37.78 16.23 -10.34
N GLN A 97 -38.71 17.18 -10.33
CA GLN A 97 -38.39 18.61 -10.16
C GLN A 97 -37.73 18.91 -8.80
N GLU A 98 -38.22 18.33 -7.71
CA GLU A 98 -37.66 18.57 -6.37
C GLU A 98 -36.29 17.90 -6.21
N LEU A 99 -36.11 16.68 -6.73
CA LEU A 99 -34.82 16.01 -6.73
C LEU A 99 -33.78 16.77 -7.56
N ARG A 100 -34.17 17.24 -8.75
CA ARG A 100 -33.34 18.09 -9.60
C ARG A 100 -32.95 19.39 -8.90
N ARG A 101 -33.84 19.99 -8.12
CA ARG A 101 -33.54 21.17 -7.28
C ARG A 101 -32.47 20.87 -6.22
N ARG A 102 -32.58 19.75 -5.49
CA ARG A 102 -31.59 19.38 -4.46
C ARG A 102 -30.19 19.23 -5.06
N ILE A 103 -30.08 18.51 -6.18
CA ILE A 103 -28.80 18.32 -6.88
C ILE A 103 -28.31 19.64 -7.47
N ALA A 104 -29.19 20.47 -8.03
CA ALA A 104 -28.83 21.81 -8.51
C ALA A 104 -28.22 22.69 -7.40
N CYS A 105 -28.73 22.64 -6.17
CA CYS A 105 -28.12 23.38 -5.06
C CYS A 105 -26.69 22.90 -4.78
N ILE A 106 -26.46 21.59 -4.83
CA ILE A 106 -25.13 20.98 -4.65
C ILE A 106 -24.17 21.43 -5.77
N THR A 107 -24.59 21.34 -7.03
CA THR A 107 -23.74 21.75 -8.17
C THR A 107 -23.45 23.24 -8.15
N ILE A 108 -24.39 24.10 -7.76
CA ILE A 108 -24.16 25.55 -7.60
C ILE A 108 -23.12 25.82 -6.52
N PHE A 109 -23.22 25.16 -5.37
CA PHE A 109 -22.23 25.29 -4.31
C PHE A 109 -20.85 24.85 -4.80
N LEU A 110 -20.73 23.70 -5.44
CA LEU A 110 -19.46 23.18 -5.94
C LEU A 110 -18.87 24.06 -7.06
N ARG A 111 -19.67 24.52 -8.02
CA ARG A 111 -19.22 25.47 -9.06
C ARG A 111 -18.71 26.76 -8.45
N SER A 112 -19.39 27.30 -7.43
CA SER A 112 -18.91 28.51 -6.73
C SER A 112 -17.57 28.33 -6.02
N LYS A 113 -17.15 27.09 -5.73
CA LYS A 113 -15.82 26.79 -5.18
C LYS A 113 -14.72 26.76 -6.24
N VAL A 114 -15.09 26.58 -7.51
CA VAL A 114 -14.17 26.57 -8.67
C VAL A 114 -14.07 27.98 -9.24
N ASP A 115 -15.22 28.59 -9.54
CA ASP A 115 -15.32 29.94 -10.08
C ASP A 115 -16.57 30.61 -9.51
N ASP A 116 -16.36 31.66 -8.73
CA ASP A 116 -17.42 32.42 -8.09
C ASP A 116 -18.33 33.14 -9.12
N ASN A 117 -17.82 33.44 -10.31
CA ASN A 117 -18.53 34.16 -11.36
C ASN A 117 -19.37 33.23 -12.26
N ALA A 118 -19.07 31.93 -12.29
CA ALA A 118 -19.70 30.93 -13.17
C ALA A 118 -20.42 29.83 -12.37
N TRP A 119 -21.24 30.26 -11.42
CA TRP A 119 -21.87 29.41 -10.38
C TRP A 119 -23.05 28.55 -10.85
N ALA A 120 -23.57 28.72 -12.06
CA ALA A 120 -24.63 27.88 -12.62
C ALA A 120 -24.33 27.53 -14.08
N SER A 121 -24.59 26.28 -14.45
CA SER A 121 -24.60 25.84 -15.84
C SER A 121 -25.86 26.31 -16.56
N TYR A 122 -25.87 26.20 -17.89
CA TYR A 122 -27.06 26.48 -18.70
C TYR A 122 -28.29 25.67 -18.25
N ASP A 123 -28.11 24.37 -17.98
CA ASP A 123 -29.18 23.47 -17.58
C ASP A 123 -29.79 23.83 -16.21
N VAL A 124 -28.97 24.41 -15.32
CA VAL A 124 -29.37 24.76 -13.95
C VAL A 124 -29.86 26.20 -13.84
N ALA A 125 -29.45 27.10 -14.75
CA ALA A 125 -29.80 28.52 -14.71
C ALA A 125 -31.31 28.79 -14.71
N ASN A 126 -32.10 27.98 -15.42
CA ASN A 126 -33.55 28.12 -15.47
C ASN A 126 -34.26 27.68 -14.18
N LEU A 127 -33.66 26.78 -13.41
CA LEU A 127 -34.23 26.24 -12.16
C LEU A 127 -34.22 27.24 -10.99
N ILE A 128 -33.41 28.29 -11.11
CA ILE A 128 -33.01 29.16 -10.00
C ILE A 128 -33.35 30.64 -10.23
N GLN A 129 -34.04 30.94 -11.33
CA GLN A 129 -34.54 32.29 -11.61
C GLN A 129 -35.38 32.81 -10.43
N GLY A 130 -35.02 34.01 -9.93
CA GLY A 130 -35.72 34.67 -8.82
C GLY A 130 -35.31 34.21 -7.40
N ARG A 131 -34.30 33.36 -7.25
CA ARG A 131 -33.80 32.91 -5.94
C ARG A 131 -32.49 33.61 -5.56
N THR A 132 -32.22 33.70 -4.25
CA THR A 132 -30.96 34.29 -3.78
C THR A 132 -29.82 33.26 -3.83
N LEU A 133 -28.68 33.66 -4.42
CA LEU A 133 -27.53 32.78 -4.62
C LEU A 133 -26.94 32.27 -3.30
N SER A 134 -26.89 33.13 -2.28
CA SER A 134 -26.36 32.77 -0.95
C SER A 134 -27.17 31.66 -0.29
N GLU A 135 -28.51 31.69 -0.41
CA GLU A 135 -29.38 30.62 0.09
C GLU A 135 -29.15 29.30 -0.65
N LEU A 136 -28.97 29.34 -1.98
CA LEU A 136 -28.71 28.14 -2.78
C LEU A 136 -27.35 27.52 -2.48
N ARG A 137 -26.29 28.34 -2.34
CA ARG A 137 -24.95 27.88 -1.92
C ARG A 137 -24.99 27.25 -0.52
N TYR A 138 -25.73 27.88 0.40
CA TYR A 138 -25.91 27.35 1.75
C TYR A 138 -26.65 26.01 1.74
N ALA A 139 -27.74 25.91 0.98
CA ALA A 139 -28.51 24.67 0.81
C ALA A 139 -27.64 23.56 0.22
N GLY A 140 -26.85 23.83 -0.83
CA GLY A 140 -25.94 22.86 -1.43
C GLY A 140 -24.91 22.32 -0.44
N SER A 141 -24.23 23.21 0.29
CA SER A 141 -23.30 22.80 1.36
C SER A 141 -23.99 21.97 2.44
N LYS A 142 -25.22 22.35 2.80
CA LYS A 142 -26.02 21.64 3.82
C LYS A 142 -26.41 20.24 3.36
N TYR A 143 -26.83 20.08 2.11
CA TYR A 143 -27.15 18.76 1.55
C TYR A 143 -25.93 17.85 1.52
N ILE A 144 -24.75 18.32 1.08
CA ILE A 144 -23.52 17.51 1.12
C ILE A 144 -23.24 17.01 2.55
N LYS A 145 -23.35 17.89 3.56
CA LYS A 145 -23.15 17.53 4.96
C LYS A 145 -24.17 16.49 5.46
N ILE A 146 -25.45 16.66 5.09
CA ILE A 146 -26.50 15.69 5.41
C ILE A 146 -26.16 14.33 4.78
N ALA A 147 -25.79 14.33 3.50
CA ALA A 147 -25.47 13.10 2.77
C ALA A 147 -24.30 12.34 3.38
N ARG A 148 -23.22 13.04 3.74
CA ARG A 148 -22.07 12.46 4.44
C ARG A 148 -22.45 11.81 5.77
N ARG A 149 -23.39 12.42 6.52
CA ARG A 149 -23.91 11.83 7.76
C ARG A 149 -24.79 10.60 7.52
N LEU A 150 -25.50 10.55 6.39
CA LEU A 150 -26.37 9.44 6.00
C LEU A 150 -25.64 8.32 5.22
N GLY A 151 -24.30 8.40 5.10
CA GLY A 151 -23.49 7.34 4.49
C GLY A 151 -23.16 7.53 2.99
N GLY A 152 -23.53 8.65 2.37
CA GLY A 152 -23.12 8.95 1.00
C GLY A 152 -23.99 9.98 0.27
N ILE A 153 -23.48 10.53 -0.83
CA ILE A 153 -24.16 11.55 -1.65
C ILE A 153 -25.44 11.04 -2.33
N GLY A 154 -25.54 9.72 -2.55
CA GLY A 154 -26.74 9.05 -3.06
C GLY A 154 -27.98 9.24 -2.18
N SER A 155 -27.78 9.47 -0.88
CA SER A 155 -28.88 9.69 0.07
C SER A 155 -29.75 10.90 -0.22
N ILE A 156 -29.24 11.86 -0.99
CA ILE A 156 -30.01 13.03 -1.41
C ILE A 156 -31.25 12.66 -2.24
N LEU A 157 -31.19 11.54 -2.96
CA LEU A 157 -32.30 11.04 -3.77
C LEU A 157 -33.39 10.38 -2.95
N TRP A 158 -33.05 9.77 -1.82
CA TRP A 158 -34.03 9.10 -0.96
C TRP A 158 -34.40 9.86 0.31
N LEU A 159 -33.78 11.02 0.56
CA LEU A 159 -34.22 11.95 1.60
C LEU A 159 -35.74 12.22 1.46
N PRO A 160 -36.53 12.03 2.53
CA PRO A 160 -37.99 12.14 2.47
C PRO A 160 -38.47 13.45 1.85
N LEU A 161 -39.45 13.37 0.95
CA LEU A 161 -39.97 14.52 0.18
C LEU A 161 -41.22 15.12 0.81
N GLU A 162 -41.88 14.38 1.70
CA GLU A 162 -42.97 14.83 2.56
C GLU A 162 -42.52 15.97 3.48
N ILE A 163 -41.21 16.06 3.70
CA ILE A 163 -40.58 17.12 4.48
C ILE A 163 -40.20 18.27 3.56
N PRO A 164 -40.68 19.50 3.83
CA PRO A 164 -40.31 20.66 3.06
C PRO A 164 -38.79 20.86 3.04
N ALA A 165 -38.23 21.19 1.88
CA ALA A 165 -36.79 21.47 1.70
C ALA A 165 -36.22 22.45 2.74
N SER A 166 -37.00 23.47 3.12
CA SER A 166 -36.61 24.45 4.16
C SER A 166 -36.32 23.82 5.52
N THR A 167 -36.87 22.64 5.82
CA THR A 167 -36.59 21.87 7.04
C THR A 167 -35.17 21.34 7.05
N TYR A 168 -34.74 20.69 5.97
CA TYR A 168 -33.37 20.22 5.83
C TYR A 168 -32.39 21.38 5.71
N GLU A 169 -32.75 22.39 4.91
CA GLU A 169 -31.87 23.52 4.60
C GLU A 169 -31.66 24.42 5.83
N ARG A 170 -32.69 24.74 6.62
CA ARG A 170 -32.63 25.77 7.68
C ARG A 170 -32.75 25.25 9.11
N TYR A 171 -33.39 24.10 9.34
CA TYR A 171 -33.82 23.70 10.69
C TYR A 171 -33.17 22.41 11.20
N LEU A 172 -32.77 21.49 10.33
CA LEU A 172 -32.03 20.30 10.72
C LEU A 172 -30.61 20.71 11.14
N ASN A 173 -30.27 20.57 12.42
CA ASN A 173 -28.90 20.82 12.87
C ASN A 173 -28.01 19.61 12.56
N MET A 174 -26.73 19.84 12.20
CA MET A 174 -25.79 18.75 11.96
C MET A 174 -25.44 17.97 13.22
N ASP A 175 -25.80 18.45 14.41
CA ASP A 175 -25.54 17.75 15.68
C ASP A 175 -26.74 16.93 16.16
N ASP A 176 -27.88 16.99 15.46
CA ASP A 176 -29.15 16.35 15.85
C ASP A 176 -29.10 14.83 15.59
N ALA A 177 -28.40 14.07 16.44
CA ALA A 177 -28.18 12.64 16.27
C ALA A 177 -29.50 11.86 16.12
N GLU A 178 -30.51 12.18 16.94
CA GLU A 178 -31.82 11.53 16.92
C GLU A 178 -32.49 11.62 15.53
N ALA A 179 -32.48 12.81 14.92
CA ALA A 179 -33.06 12.99 13.59
C ALA A 179 -32.28 12.22 12.50
N PHE A 180 -30.96 12.16 12.59
CA PHE A 180 -30.14 11.44 11.60
C PHE A 180 -30.23 9.93 11.76
N ASP A 181 -30.20 9.41 12.99
CA ASP A 181 -30.38 7.98 13.29
C ASP A 181 -31.76 7.52 12.80
N HIS A 182 -32.80 8.33 13.02
CA HIS A 182 -34.13 8.05 12.50
C HIS A 182 -34.18 7.99 10.97
N ILE A 183 -33.62 8.98 10.27
CA ILE A 183 -33.57 8.99 8.80
C ILE A 183 -32.75 7.80 8.27
N GLN A 184 -31.63 7.47 8.92
CA GLN A 184 -30.78 6.35 8.52
C GLN A 184 -31.50 5.01 8.69
N ASN A 185 -32.24 4.84 9.79
CA ASN A 185 -33.07 3.64 10.02
C ASN A 185 -34.20 3.53 8.98
N LEU A 186 -34.83 4.63 8.61
CA LEU A 186 -35.85 4.64 7.54
C LEU A 186 -35.27 4.31 6.16
N GLY A 187 -33.99 4.63 5.93
CA GLY A 187 -33.28 4.43 4.68
C GLY A 187 -32.41 3.18 4.64
N SER A 188 -32.52 2.25 5.60
CA SER A 188 -31.66 1.06 5.68
C SER A 188 -31.71 0.19 4.43
N ASP A 189 -32.86 0.16 3.77
CA ASP A 189 -33.14 -0.65 2.58
C ASP A 189 -32.93 0.14 1.28
N ALA A 190 -32.45 1.38 1.35
CA ALA A 190 -32.27 2.22 0.17
C ALA A 190 -31.12 1.71 -0.72
N PRO A 191 -31.30 1.71 -2.05
CA PRO A 191 -30.23 1.31 -2.97
C PRO A 191 -29.05 2.29 -2.92
N ASP A 192 -27.84 1.79 -3.20
CA ASP A 192 -26.67 2.65 -3.37
C ASP A 192 -26.78 3.46 -4.68
N LEU A 193 -27.14 4.73 -4.53
CA LEU A 193 -27.28 5.69 -5.63
C LEU A 193 -26.10 6.66 -5.74
N ASN A 194 -25.00 6.41 -5.03
CA ASN A 194 -23.84 7.32 -5.00
C ASN A 194 -23.28 7.58 -6.39
N LEU A 195 -22.98 6.53 -7.17
CA LEU A 195 -22.40 6.66 -8.50
C LEU A 195 -23.31 7.44 -9.46
N PHE A 196 -24.62 7.21 -9.39
CA PHE A 196 -25.57 7.95 -10.21
C PHE A 196 -25.57 9.44 -9.88
N VAL A 197 -25.67 9.80 -8.59
CA VAL A 197 -25.63 11.21 -8.17
C VAL A 197 -24.28 11.86 -8.50
N GLN A 198 -23.16 11.17 -8.30
CA GLN A 198 -21.83 11.63 -8.68
C GLN A 198 -21.74 11.93 -10.18
N ARG A 199 -22.28 11.06 -11.05
CA ARG A 199 -22.36 11.30 -12.51
C ARG A 199 -23.21 12.53 -12.85
N LEU A 200 -24.35 12.71 -12.20
CA LEU A 200 -25.19 13.90 -12.38
C LEU A 200 -24.45 15.19 -11.98
N ILE A 201 -23.75 15.18 -10.85
CA ILE A 201 -22.95 16.31 -10.37
C ILE A 201 -21.79 16.58 -11.33
N THR A 202 -20.99 15.57 -11.68
CA THR A 202 -19.85 15.70 -12.60
C THR A 202 -20.28 16.28 -13.94
N ALA A 203 -21.39 15.84 -14.52
CA ALA A 203 -21.88 16.39 -15.79
C ALA A 203 -22.19 17.90 -15.75
N GLN A 204 -22.54 18.43 -14.60
CA GLN A 204 -22.78 19.87 -14.42
C GLN A 204 -21.52 20.66 -14.05
N LEU A 205 -20.46 19.96 -13.64
CA LEU A 205 -19.16 20.54 -13.34
C LEU A 205 -18.18 20.47 -14.53
N ASP A 206 -18.41 19.54 -15.45
CA ASP A 206 -17.65 19.37 -16.69
C ASP A 206 -18.09 20.39 -17.75
N ASP A 207 -17.76 21.65 -17.49
CA ASP A 207 -18.14 22.78 -18.31
C ASP A 207 -16.88 23.44 -18.92
N PRO A 208 -16.74 23.48 -20.25
CA PRO A 208 -15.58 24.07 -20.91
C PRO A 208 -15.52 25.59 -20.75
N SER A 209 -16.61 26.25 -20.33
CA SER A 209 -16.61 27.70 -20.06
C SER A 209 -15.90 28.07 -18.75
N LEU A 210 -15.66 27.12 -17.85
CA LEU A 210 -14.96 27.36 -16.59
C LEU A 210 -13.45 27.49 -16.82
N VAL A 211 -12.83 28.52 -16.23
CA VAL A 211 -11.38 28.73 -16.31
C VAL A 211 -10.62 27.60 -15.63
N LEU A 212 -11.03 27.26 -14.41
CA LEU A 212 -10.44 26.18 -13.62
C LEU A 212 -11.23 24.88 -13.79
N SER A 213 -10.53 23.75 -13.74
CA SER A 213 -11.18 22.44 -13.78
C SER A 213 -11.89 22.13 -12.46
N HIS A 214 -13.04 21.47 -12.52
CA HIS A 214 -13.74 20.94 -11.35
C HIS A 214 -12.91 19.92 -10.56
N ARG A 215 -11.89 19.34 -11.20
CA ARG A 215 -10.92 18.42 -10.59
C ARG A 215 -10.16 19.04 -9.41
N ASN A 216 -10.13 20.38 -9.30
CA ASN A 216 -9.60 21.08 -8.13
C ASN A 216 -10.41 20.83 -6.84
N LEU A 217 -11.65 20.34 -6.94
CA LEU A 217 -12.49 20.02 -5.79
C LEU A 217 -12.24 18.62 -5.22
N LEU A 218 -11.52 17.76 -5.93
CA LEU A 218 -11.47 16.32 -5.64
C LEU A 218 -10.83 15.97 -4.28
N LEU A 219 -10.01 16.85 -3.72
CA LEU A 219 -9.42 16.63 -2.40
C LEU A 219 -10.47 16.76 -1.27
N GLU A 220 -11.33 17.77 -1.34
CA GLU A 220 -12.33 18.09 -0.31
C GLU A 220 -13.71 17.46 -0.58
N TYR A 221 -14.06 17.28 -1.86
CA TYR A 221 -15.37 16.84 -2.34
C TYR A 221 -15.28 15.64 -3.28
N GLY A 222 -14.22 14.85 -3.19
CA GLY A 222 -14.04 13.64 -4.00
C GLY A 222 -15.17 12.62 -3.84
N ASP A 223 -15.86 12.61 -2.70
CA ASP A 223 -17.05 11.80 -2.44
C ASP A 223 -18.30 12.26 -3.21
N CYS A 224 -18.29 13.48 -3.75
CA CYS A 224 -19.41 14.07 -4.51
C CYS A 224 -19.21 13.97 -6.04
N ILE A 225 -18.01 13.60 -6.50
CA ILE A 225 -17.61 13.61 -7.91
C ILE A 225 -17.34 12.16 -8.35
N SER A 226 -17.48 11.88 -9.65
CA SER A 226 -17.16 10.56 -10.20
C SER A 226 -15.75 10.07 -9.80
N PRO A 227 -15.60 8.84 -9.29
CA PRO A 227 -14.30 8.26 -8.94
C PRO A 227 -13.32 8.21 -10.11
N SER A 228 -13.82 8.11 -11.35
CA SER A 228 -13.00 8.14 -12.57
C SER A 228 -12.12 9.39 -12.66
N GLU A 229 -12.62 10.55 -12.19
CA GLU A 229 -11.88 11.81 -12.23
C GLU A 229 -10.69 11.81 -11.26
N GLN A 230 -10.82 11.13 -10.11
CA GLN A 230 -9.69 10.89 -9.19
C GLN A 230 -8.62 10.01 -9.83
N GLY A 231 -9.05 9.01 -10.61
CA GLY A 231 -8.17 8.15 -11.39
C GLY A 231 -7.36 8.92 -12.40
N LEU A 232 -8.01 9.77 -13.21
CA LEU A 232 -7.34 10.60 -14.20
C LEU A 232 -6.31 11.55 -13.57
N LEU A 233 -6.67 12.19 -12.44
CA LEU A 233 -5.72 13.04 -11.70
C LEU A 233 -4.54 12.26 -11.14
N LEU A 234 -4.77 11.05 -10.63
CA LEU A 234 -3.69 10.20 -10.13
C LEU A 234 -2.75 9.79 -11.26
N LEU A 235 -3.28 9.43 -12.43
CA LEU A 235 -2.46 9.13 -13.61
C LEU A 235 -1.62 10.34 -14.03
N HIS A 236 -2.23 11.52 -14.06
CA HIS A 236 -1.52 12.77 -14.36
C HIS A 236 -0.41 13.05 -13.34
N ALA A 237 -0.70 12.89 -12.06
CA ALA A 237 0.26 13.12 -10.98
C ALA A 237 1.42 12.11 -10.95
N LEU A 238 1.20 10.90 -11.47
CA LEU A 238 2.25 9.91 -11.72
C LEU A 238 3.12 10.25 -12.94
N GLY A 239 2.80 11.31 -13.68
CA GLY A 239 3.55 11.77 -14.86
C GLY A 239 2.89 11.43 -16.19
N GLY A 240 1.67 10.86 -16.17
CA GLY A 240 0.80 10.68 -17.32
C GLY A 240 1.24 9.65 -18.35
N ASN A 241 2.38 8.97 -18.17
CA ASN A 241 2.97 8.12 -19.20
C ASN A 241 3.48 6.80 -18.61
N ASP A 242 3.17 5.69 -19.29
CA ASP A 242 3.64 4.32 -19.01
C ASP A 242 3.42 3.85 -17.57
N ILE A 243 2.24 4.12 -17.02
CA ILE A 243 1.89 3.81 -15.63
C ILE A 243 1.44 2.35 -15.54
N PRO A 244 2.16 1.47 -14.83
CA PRO A 244 1.78 0.05 -14.76
C PRO A 244 0.45 -0.15 -14.04
N LEU A 245 -0.42 -0.99 -14.60
CA LEU A 245 -1.68 -1.35 -13.94
C LEU A 245 -1.43 -2.07 -12.60
N ASP A 246 -0.36 -2.86 -12.51
CA ASP A 246 0.06 -3.54 -11.29
C ASP A 246 0.42 -2.56 -10.16
N LEU A 247 0.95 -1.37 -10.50
CA LEU A 247 1.19 -0.30 -9.53
C LEU A 247 -0.13 0.21 -8.95
N LEU A 248 -1.15 0.42 -9.78
CA LEU A 248 -2.47 0.88 -9.34
C LEU A 248 -3.16 -0.19 -8.47
N LYS A 249 -3.09 -1.46 -8.89
CA LYS A 249 -3.65 -2.60 -8.17
C LYS A 249 -2.94 -2.91 -6.85
N SER A 250 -1.75 -2.35 -6.61
CA SER A 250 -1.02 -2.54 -5.35
C SER A 250 -1.84 -2.16 -4.12
N ALA A 251 -2.72 -1.16 -4.22
CA ALA A 251 -3.59 -0.74 -3.11
C ALA A 251 -4.58 -1.82 -2.63
N LYS A 252 -4.88 -2.82 -3.47
CA LYS A 252 -5.77 -3.95 -3.15
C LYS A 252 -5.12 -4.94 -2.16
N ILE A 253 -3.80 -4.96 -2.11
CA ILE A 253 -3.03 -5.99 -1.38
C ILE A 253 -2.28 -5.31 -0.21
N PRO A 254 -2.40 -5.84 1.02
CA PRO A 254 -1.58 -5.38 2.13
C PRO A 254 -0.08 -5.55 1.85
N MET A 255 0.71 -4.54 2.19
CA MET A 255 2.14 -4.49 1.90
C MET A 255 2.99 -4.82 3.13
N ARG A 256 4.09 -5.53 2.93
CA ARG A 256 5.01 -5.94 4.01
C ARG A 256 5.95 -4.80 4.40
N ARG A 257 6.21 -4.59 5.69
CA ARG A 257 7.17 -3.61 6.21
C ARG A 257 7.91 -4.14 7.42
N TRP A 258 9.17 -3.72 7.59
CA TRP A 258 9.98 -4.03 8.77
C TRP A 258 9.52 -3.23 9.98
N THR A 259 9.45 -3.90 11.13
CA THR A 259 9.23 -3.27 12.43
C THR A 259 10.58 -3.00 13.12
N THR A 260 10.56 -2.19 14.18
CA THR A 260 11.74 -1.95 15.03
C THR A 260 12.28 -3.24 15.65
N GLU A 261 11.40 -4.22 15.88
CA GLU A 261 11.77 -5.55 16.41
C GLU A 261 12.43 -6.46 15.38
N GLY A 262 12.63 -6.00 14.14
CA GLY A 262 13.18 -6.83 13.07
C GLY A 262 12.21 -7.88 12.55
N GLU A 263 10.91 -7.68 12.77
CA GLU A 263 9.83 -8.54 12.26
C GLU A 263 9.12 -7.89 11.08
N ILE A 264 8.35 -8.69 10.34
CA ILE A 264 7.56 -8.17 9.21
C ILE A 264 6.09 -8.02 9.60
N GLN A 265 5.57 -6.81 9.46
CA GLN A 265 4.16 -6.51 9.60
C GLN A 265 3.53 -6.26 8.23
N SER A 266 2.24 -6.60 8.09
CA SER A 266 1.43 -6.25 6.94
C SER A 266 0.69 -4.94 7.21
N ILE A 267 0.78 -3.99 6.28
CA ILE A 267 0.21 -2.65 6.37
C ILE A 267 -0.77 -2.47 5.20
N THR A 268 -2.00 -2.06 5.51
CA THR A 268 -3.02 -1.78 4.49
C THR A 268 -2.84 -0.37 3.89
N ALA A 269 -3.48 -0.10 2.75
CA ALA A 269 -3.48 1.25 2.17
C ALA A 269 -4.11 2.28 3.14
N SER A 270 -5.12 1.90 3.93
CA SER A 270 -5.70 2.79 4.95
C SER A 270 -4.69 3.12 6.06
N ASP A 271 -3.96 2.13 6.56
CA ASP A 271 -2.94 2.33 7.60
C ASP A 271 -1.79 3.21 7.10
N PHE A 272 -1.48 3.14 5.80
CA PHE A 272 -0.49 3.98 5.15
C PHE A 272 -0.99 5.42 4.88
N GLY A 273 -2.26 5.72 5.17
CA GLY A 273 -2.84 7.06 5.09
C GLY A 273 -3.35 7.45 3.71
N PHE A 274 -3.89 6.50 2.94
CA PHE A 274 -4.70 6.79 1.75
C PHE A 274 -6.14 7.14 2.12
N ASN A 275 -6.75 8.00 1.30
CA ASN A 275 -8.17 8.31 1.38
C ASN A 275 -9.00 7.08 0.96
N ALA A 276 -10.08 6.80 1.68
CA ALA A 276 -11.03 5.72 1.40
C ALA A 276 -11.52 5.71 -0.06
N GLU A 277 -11.75 6.89 -0.66
CA GLU A 277 -12.20 6.98 -2.04
C GLU A 277 -11.17 6.47 -3.06
N ILE A 278 -9.89 6.80 -2.84
CA ILE A 278 -8.79 6.32 -3.67
C ILE A 278 -8.60 4.81 -3.48
N ILE A 279 -8.69 4.33 -2.24
CA ILE A 279 -8.62 2.89 -1.94
C ILE A 279 -9.75 2.16 -2.68
N ARG A 280 -10.98 2.70 -2.63
CA ARG A 280 -12.16 2.14 -3.28
C ARG A 280 -12.02 2.11 -4.81
N LEU A 281 -11.43 3.16 -5.41
CA LEU A 281 -11.11 3.20 -6.83
C LEU A 281 -10.07 2.14 -7.21
N LEU A 282 -8.94 2.10 -6.51
CA LEU A 282 -7.79 1.26 -6.86
C LEU A 282 -7.99 -0.23 -6.53
N SER A 283 -8.86 -0.54 -5.56
CA SER A 283 -9.15 -1.93 -5.16
C SER A 283 -10.23 -2.61 -6.00
N SER A 284 -10.98 -1.85 -6.79
CA SER A 284 -12.12 -2.34 -7.58
C SER A 284 -11.73 -2.52 -9.04
N ASP A 285 -11.65 -3.78 -9.49
CA ASP A 285 -11.31 -4.09 -10.89
C ASP A 285 -12.34 -3.47 -11.87
N GLU A 286 -13.62 -3.46 -11.52
CA GLU A 286 -14.69 -2.82 -12.32
C GLU A 286 -14.46 -1.32 -12.53
N ARG A 287 -14.04 -0.59 -11.49
CA ARG A 287 -13.81 0.86 -11.58
C ARG A 287 -12.53 1.20 -12.32
N LEU A 288 -11.51 0.36 -12.16
CA LEU A 288 -10.31 0.43 -12.97
C LEU A 288 -10.63 0.17 -14.44
N GLU A 289 -11.51 -0.79 -14.74
CA GLU A 289 -11.97 -1.05 -16.10
C GLU A 289 -12.75 0.15 -16.67
N GLU A 290 -13.67 0.75 -15.92
CA GLU A 290 -14.36 2.00 -16.31
C GLU A 290 -13.38 3.14 -16.61
N LEU A 291 -12.35 3.31 -15.78
CA LEU A 291 -11.29 4.30 -16.00
C LEU A 291 -10.50 3.99 -17.27
N SER A 292 -10.27 2.71 -17.55
CA SER A 292 -9.53 2.25 -18.72
C SER A 292 -10.26 2.48 -20.05
N GLN A 293 -11.59 2.59 -20.01
CA GLN A 293 -12.46 2.88 -21.16
C GLN A 293 -12.64 4.38 -21.41
N ARG A 294 -12.05 5.24 -20.58
CA ARG A 294 -12.08 6.69 -20.76
C ARG A 294 -11.31 7.09 -22.02
N PRO A 295 -11.84 8.02 -22.84
CA PRO A 295 -11.15 8.47 -24.06
C PRO A 295 -9.79 9.14 -23.78
N GLU A 296 -9.60 9.66 -22.57
CA GLU A 296 -8.34 10.26 -22.13
C GLU A 296 -7.25 9.23 -21.81
N VAL A 297 -7.59 7.94 -21.69
CA VAL A 297 -6.66 6.87 -21.30
C VAL A 297 -6.35 5.98 -22.48
N THR A 298 -5.05 5.80 -22.72
CA THR A 298 -4.50 4.87 -23.72
C THR A 298 -3.84 3.70 -23.02
N GLN A 299 -3.98 2.51 -23.60
CA GLN A 299 -3.46 1.27 -23.04
C GLN A 299 -2.42 0.65 -23.97
N GLN A 300 -1.34 0.16 -23.38
CA GLN A 300 -0.20 -0.42 -24.07
C GLN A 300 0.31 -1.61 -23.27
N ALA A 301 0.84 -2.63 -23.94
CA ALA A 301 1.56 -3.72 -23.29
C ALA A 301 3.07 -3.52 -23.47
N LEU A 302 3.84 -3.69 -22.39
CA LEU A 302 5.29 -3.76 -22.42
C LEU A 302 5.78 -5.11 -22.98
N GLU A 303 7.08 -5.24 -23.18
CA GLU A 303 7.73 -6.45 -23.75
C GLU A 303 7.39 -7.76 -23.02
N ASP A 304 7.11 -7.70 -21.73
CA ASP A 304 6.76 -8.85 -20.88
C ASP A 304 5.24 -9.08 -20.76
N GLY A 305 4.43 -8.31 -21.48
CA GLY A 305 2.97 -8.33 -21.38
C GLY A 305 2.40 -7.47 -20.23
N THR A 306 3.23 -6.76 -19.47
CA THR A 306 2.75 -5.82 -18.45
C THR A 306 1.93 -4.72 -19.09
N ILE A 307 0.69 -4.55 -18.64
CA ILE A 307 -0.21 -3.50 -19.11
C ILE A 307 0.17 -2.17 -18.45
N VAL A 308 0.40 -1.15 -19.27
CA VAL A 308 0.62 0.23 -18.84
C VAL A 308 -0.44 1.15 -19.42
N TRP A 309 -0.77 2.19 -18.65
CA TRP A 309 -1.73 3.22 -19.01
C TRP A 309 -1.02 4.57 -19.17
N SER A 310 -1.42 5.31 -20.20
CA SER A 310 -0.92 6.66 -20.48
C SER A 310 -2.10 7.59 -20.75
N LEU A 311 -2.00 8.83 -20.31
CA LEU A 311 -2.96 9.88 -20.64
C LEU A 311 -2.67 10.41 -22.05
N SER A 312 -3.73 10.72 -22.79
CA SER A 312 -3.59 11.38 -24.09
C SER A 312 -2.87 12.74 -23.96
N PRO A 313 -2.11 13.17 -24.98
CA PRO A 313 -1.40 14.45 -24.94
C PRO A 313 -2.33 15.63 -24.67
N GLU A 314 -3.55 15.61 -25.24
CA GLU A 314 -4.55 16.65 -25.06
C GLU A 314 -5.03 16.73 -23.61
N ALA A 315 -5.25 15.58 -22.97
CA ALA A 315 -5.64 15.52 -21.56
C ALA A 315 -4.49 16.00 -20.65
N GLN A 316 -3.24 15.64 -20.95
CA GLN A 316 -2.08 16.12 -20.20
C GLN A 316 -1.93 17.65 -20.28
N GLU A 317 -2.11 18.23 -21.46
CA GLU A 317 -2.06 19.68 -21.68
C GLU A 317 -3.21 20.37 -20.94
N GLU A 318 -4.44 19.85 -21.06
CA GLU A 318 -5.60 20.41 -20.37
C GLU A 318 -5.39 20.44 -18.85
N PHE A 319 -4.91 19.34 -18.26
CA PHE A 319 -4.70 19.24 -16.82
C PHE A 319 -3.60 20.19 -16.36
N SER A 320 -2.53 20.32 -17.15
CA SER A 320 -1.42 21.22 -16.83
C SER A 320 -1.85 22.70 -16.78
N HIS A 321 -2.85 23.09 -17.58
CA HIS A 321 -3.32 24.48 -17.67
C HIS A 321 -4.49 24.82 -16.73
N ARG A 322 -5.38 23.86 -16.43
CA ARG A 322 -6.63 24.11 -15.67
C ARG A 322 -6.57 23.71 -14.20
N LEU A 323 -5.51 23.03 -13.76
CA LEU A 323 -5.30 22.68 -12.35
C LEU A 323 -4.56 23.78 -11.60
N THR A 324 -4.98 24.03 -10.37
CA THR A 324 -4.28 24.96 -9.49
C THR A 324 -2.97 24.34 -8.98
N PRO A 325 -1.96 25.15 -8.65
CA PRO A 325 -0.69 24.64 -8.11
C PRO A 325 -0.86 23.78 -6.86
N GLN A 326 -1.81 24.16 -5.98
CA GLN A 326 -2.11 23.43 -4.75
C GLN A 326 -2.62 22.02 -5.05
N THR A 327 -3.63 21.88 -5.91
CA THR A 327 -4.14 20.57 -6.35
C THR A 327 -3.03 19.70 -6.94
N THR A 328 -2.18 20.30 -7.77
CA THR A 328 -1.05 19.59 -8.39
C THR A 328 0.00 19.11 -7.37
N GLU A 329 0.21 19.84 -6.28
CA GLU A 329 1.09 19.43 -5.18
C GLU A 329 0.47 18.32 -4.31
N ASP A 330 -0.82 18.44 -3.98
CA ASP A 330 -1.55 17.46 -3.17
C ASP A 330 -1.68 16.11 -3.88
N TRP A 331 -1.97 16.12 -5.18
CA TRP A 331 -2.03 14.89 -5.98
C TRP A 331 -0.64 14.31 -6.26
N ALA A 332 0.39 15.13 -6.42
CA ALA A 332 1.77 14.64 -6.49
C ALA A 332 2.20 13.95 -5.19
N THR A 333 1.77 14.47 -4.03
CA THR A 333 1.98 13.84 -2.73
C THR A 333 1.27 12.48 -2.66
N THR A 334 0.05 12.38 -3.18
CA THR A 334 -0.73 11.14 -3.24
C THR A 334 -0.12 10.10 -4.19
N ALA A 335 0.34 10.53 -5.37
CA ALA A 335 1.05 9.68 -6.32
C ALA A 335 2.37 9.14 -5.73
N LEU A 336 3.13 10.00 -5.05
CA LEU A 336 4.36 9.59 -4.38
C LEU A 336 4.10 8.61 -3.23
N LYS A 337 3.02 8.81 -2.46
CA LYS A 337 2.58 7.81 -1.47
C LYS A 337 2.33 6.46 -2.13
N LEU A 338 1.66 6.43 -3.29
CA LEU A 338 1.37 5.17 -4.02
C LEU A 338 2.65 4.45 -4.44
N LEU A 339 3.61 5.20 -4.99
CA LEU A 339 4.92 4.65 -5.33
C LEU A 339 5.62 4.07 -4.10
N CYS A 340 5.62 4.80 -2.97
CA CYS A 340 6.24 4.32 -1.73
C CYS A 340 5.51 3.11 -1.12
N PHE A 341 4.19 3.06 -1.22
CA PHE A 341 3.36 1.95 -0.73
C PHE A 341 3.60 0.68 -1.55
N ALA A 342 3.59 0.81 -2.87
CA ALA A 342 3.80 -0.32 -3.78
C ALA A 342 5.20 -0.90 -3.69
N CYS A 343 6.21 -0.09 -3.37
CA CYS A 343 7.57 -0.57 -3.20
C CYS A 343 7.66 -1.59 -2.04
N PRO A 344 8.22 -2.78 -2.29
CA PRO A 344 8.50 -3.75 -1.24
C PRO A 344 9.58 -3.23 -0.27
N PRO A 345 9.67 -3.80 0.94
CA PRO A 345 10.74 -3.44 1.86
C PRO A 345 12.09 -3.93 1.31
N CYS A 346 13.14 -3.12 1.50
CA CYS A 346 14.51 -3.57 1.28
C CYS A 346 14.88 -4.69 2.25
N TYR A 347 15.90 -5.50 1.94
CA TYR A 347 16.41 -6.60 2.77
C TYR A 347 15.51 -7.83 2.93
N GLU A 348 14.22 -7.75 2.59
CA GLU A 348 13.40 -8.94 2.37
C GLU A 348 13.92 -9.67 1.12
N GLY A 349 13.86 -11.00 1.04
CA GLY A 349 14.33 -11.78 -0.11
C GLY A 349 13.76 -11.32 -1.47
N LYS A 350 14.21 -11.92 -2.59
CA LYS A 350 13.88 -11.38 -3.92
C LYS A 350 12.37 -11.33 -4.21
N VAL A 351 11.85 -10.11 -4.35
CA VAL A 351 10.48 -9.81 -4.81
C VAL A 351 10.37 -10.05 -6.31
N ASN A 352 9.27 -10.66 -6.75
CA ASN A 352 9.04 -11.10 -8.11
C ASN A 352 8.53 -9.97 -9.03
N TRP A 353 9.17 -8.80 -9.03
CA TRP A 353 8.90 -7.82 -10.08
C TRP A 353 9.69 -8.19 -11.33
N ALA A 354 8.98 -8.33 -12.45
CA ALA A 354 9.61 -8.45 -13.76
C ALA A 354 10.45 -7.19 -14.05
N LEU A 355 11.53 -7.35 -14.82
CA LEU A 355 12.46 -6.25 -15.10
C LEU A 355 11.77 -5.04 -15.78
N PRO A 356 10.86 -5.21 -16.75
CA PRO A 356 10.13 -4.09 -17.36
C PRO A 356 9.25 -3.34 -16.35
N LEU A 357 8.45 -4.05 -15.55
CA LEU A 357 7.65 -3.45 -14.47
C LEU A 357 8.54 -2.64 -13.50
N LYS A 358 9.67 -3.22 -13.08
CA LYS A 358 10.61 -2.55 -12.18
C LYS A 358 11.18 -1.27 -12.78
N LYS A 359 11.58 -1.29 -14.05
CA LYS A 359 12.08 -0.10 -14.78
C LYS A 359 10.99 0.98 -14.92
N ALA A 360 9.76 0.59 -15.22
CA ALA A 360 8.64 1.53 -15.32
C ALA A 360 8.41 2.24 -13.99
N ILE A 361 8.30 1.50 -12.87
CA ILE A 361 8.13 2.08 -11.54
C ILE A 361 9.32 2.96 -11.14
N TRP A 362 10.56 2.54 -11.44
CA TRP A 362 11.75 3.37 -11.21
C TRP A 362 11.66 4.70 -11.93
N ASN A 363 11.28 4.72 -13.22
CA ASN A 363 11.19 5.95 -14.00
C ASN A 363 10.16 6.93 -13.40
N LEU A 364 9.04 6.43 -12.87
CA LEU A 364 8.05 7.25 -12.18
C LEU A 364 8.62 7.82 -10.87
N LEU A 365 9.29 6.97 -10.07
CA LEU A 365 9.89 7.37 -8.80
C LEU A 365 11.03 8.38 -8.98
N ASP A 366 11.92 8.17 -9.95
CA ASP A 366 13.02 9.09 -10.22
C ASP A 366 12.47 10.46 -10.65
N LYS A 367 11.53 10.51 -11.60
CA LYS A 367 10.87 11.77 -11.99
C LYS A 367 10.20 12.47 -10.80
N ALA A 368 9.43 11.74 -10.00
CA ALA A 368 8.73 12.30 -8.84
C ALA A 368 9.68 12.86 -7.77
N THR A 369 10.85 12.22 -7.58
CA THR A 369 11.86 12.65 -6.60
C THR A 369 12.82 13.71 -7.15
N ASN A 370 12.90 13.89 -8.48
CA ASN A 370 13.74 14.91 -9.12
C ASN A 370 13.10 16.30 -9.19
N GLN A 371 11.78 16.36 -9.33
CA GLN A 371 11.11 17.56 -9.81
C GLN A 371 10.50 18.46 -8.71
N LYS A 372 10.35 17.99 -7.47
CA LYS A 372 9.56 18.69 -6.45
C LYS A 372 10.18 18.66 -5.05
N ARG A 373 9.89 19.69 -4.25
CA ARG A 373 10.25 19.76 -2.84
C ARG A 373 9.45 18.68 -2.09
N LEU A 374 10.14 17.64 -1.63
CA LEU A 374 9.48 16.50 -0.99
C LEU A 374 8.83 16.87 0.35
N PRO A 375 7.55 16.50 0.57
CA PRO A 375 6.88 16.65 1.85
C PRO A 375 7.68 15.99 2.97
N SER A 376 7.84 16.69 4.09
CA SER A 376 8.68 16.18 5.18
C SER A 376 8.17 14.89 5.81
N SER A 377 6.85 14.67 5.80
CA SER A 377 6.19 13.47 6.30
C SER A 377 6.48 12.21 5.46
N LEU A 378 6.71 12.36 4.15
CA LEU A 378 6.94 11.23 3.24
C LEU A 378 8.41 10.88 3.07
N ARG A 379 9.32 11.69 3.59
CA ARG A 379 10.75 11.55 3.31
C ARG A 379 11.29 10.18 3.71
N ALA A 380 10.87 9.66 4.86
CA ALA A 380 11.25 8.32 5.32
C ALA A 380 10.74 7.23 4.35
N CYS A 381 9.47 7.27 3.97
CA CYS A 381 8.87 6.33 3.01
C CYS A 381 9.56 6.37 1.64
N VAL A 382 9.95 7.55 1.18
CA VAL A 382 10.69 7.72 -0.08
C VAL A 382 12.08 7.11 0.02
N ILE A 383 12.79 7.31 1.14
CA ILE A 383 14.07 6.65 1.37
C ILE A 383 13.89 5.13 1.33
N GLU A 384 12.89 4.56 2.00
CA GLU A 384 12.62 3.11 1.94
C GLU A 384 12.39 2.60 0.52
N ALA A 385 11.59 3.32 -0.27
CA ALA A 385 11.36 3.00 -1.68
C ALA A 385 12.67 3.03 -2.47
N LEU A 386 13.54 4.03 -2.26
CA LEU A 386 14.85 4.11 -2.91
C LEU A 386 15.78 2.98 -2.47
N LEU A 387 15.78 2.59 -1.19
CA LEU A 387 16.59 1.50 -0.67
C LEU A 387 16.25 0.16 -1.33
N PHE A 388 14.99 -0.07 -1.71
CA PHE A 388 14.60 -1.23 -2.51
C PHE A 388 15.30 -1.27 -3.87
N PHE A 389 15.43 -0.12 -4.54
CA PHE A 389 16.17 0.00 -5.81
C PHE A 389 17.70 -0.06 -5.60
N CYS A 390 18.22 0.35 -4.44
CA CYS A 390 19.65 0.29 -4.12
C CYS A 390 20.17 -1.15 -4.03
N GLU A 391 19.38 -2.08 -3.49
CA GLU A 391 19.85 -3.44 -3.19
C GLU A 391 20.03 -4.28 -4.47
N ARG A 392 19.11 -4.20 -5.44
CA ARG A 392 18.96 -5.27 -6.45
C ARG A 392 18.62 -4.80 -7.86
N ASP A 393 19.19 -3.68 -8.31
CA ASP A 393 18.94 -3.14 -9.66
C ASP A 393 20.19 -3.06 -10.55
N LEU A 394 19.99 -2.62 -11.79
CA LEU A 394 21.05 -2.19 -12.68
C LEU A 394 21.93 -1.15 -11.98
N PHE A 395 23.23 -1.23 -12.20
CA PHE A 395 24.21 -0.35 -11.55
C PHE A 395 23.84 1.14 -11.64
N SER A 396 23.36 1.59 -12.81
CA SER A 396 22.89 2.97 -13.02
C SER A 396 21.73 3.36 -12.11
N ILE A 397 20.75 2.48 -11.94
CA ILE A 397 19.59 2.68 -11.06
C ILE A 397 20.04 2.67 -9.60
N ARG A 398 20.89 1.72 -9.20
CA ARG A 398 21.42 1.63 -7.84
C ARG A 398 22.18 2.91 -7.46
N PHE A 399 23.06 3.38 -8.33
CA PHE A 399 23.82 4.60 -8.12
C PHE A 399 22.90 5.82 -7.95
N ALA A 400 21.95 6.02 -8.86
CA ALA A 400 20.99 7.12 -8.79
C ALA A 400 20.12 7.06 -7.54
N ALA A 401 19.67 5.86 -7.14
CA ALA A 401 18.88 5.66 -5.94
C ALA A 401 19.66 6.00 -4.65
N VAL A 402 20.93 5.60 -4.57
CA VAL A 402 21.81 5.90 -3.43
C VAL A 402 22.06 7.40 -3.32
N GLU A 403 22.43 8.06 -4.42
CA GLU A 403 22.67 9.51 -4.41
C GLU A 403 21.41 10.29 -4.04
N ARG A 404 20.24 9.86 -4.54
CA ARG A 404 18.96 10.44 -4.11
C ARG A 404 18.73 10.22 -2.62
N ALA A 405 18.86 9.00 -2.12
CA ALA A 405 18.64 8.68 -0.72
C ALA A 405 19.56 9.52 0.20
N LYS A 406 20.83 9.70 -0.17
CA LYS A 406 21.80 10.56 0.53
C LYS A 406 21.35 12.01 0.59
N SER A 407 20.88 12.57 -0.52
CA SER A 407 20.38 13.96 -0.55
C SER A 407 19.12 14.19 0.31
N LEU A 408 18.34 13.14 0.56
CA LEU A 408 17.15 13.18 1.42
C LEU A 408 17.47 12.88 2.89
N LEU A 409 18.60 12.27 3.18
CA LEU A 409 18.96 11.88 4.53
C LEU A 409 19.22 13.12 5.40
N ARG A 410 18.60 13.16 6.59
CA ARG A 410 18.80 14.24 7.58
C ARG A 410 19.42 13.67 8.85
N LYS A 411 20.30 14.44 9.49
CA LYS A 411 21.03 14.01 10.71
C LYS A 411 20.14 13.53 11.86
N ASN A 412 18.89 14.00 11.94
CA ASN A 412 17.94 13.63 13.00
C ASN A 412 17.05 12.42 12.66
N MET A 413 17.26 11.76 11.51
CA MET A 413 16.55 10.53 11.17
C MET A 413 17.05 9.34 12.00
N SER A 414 16.22 8.30 12.10
CA SER A 414 16.56 7.08 12.83
C SER A 414 17.83 6.40 12.31
N PHE A 415 18.48 5.65 13.20
CA PHE A 415 19.65 4.83 12.87
C PHE A 415 19.39 3.96 11.64
N TYR A 416 18.20 3.36 11.55
CA TYR A 416 17.80 2.52 10.42
C TYR A 416 18.11 3.15 9.05
N TYR A 417 17.67 4.39 8.81
CA TYR A 417 17.89 5.05 7.51
C TYR A 417 19.35 5.45 7.32
N GLN A 418 20.01 5.94 8.38
CA GLN A 418 21.42 6.33 8.33
C GLN A 418 22.31 5.13 7.97
N ALA A 419 22.15 4.02 8.68
CA ALA A 419 22.91 2.79 8.47
C ALA A 419 22.63 2.19 7.09
N SER A 420 21.36 2.17 6.65
CA SER A 420 20.97 1.63 5.35
C SER A 420 21.58 2.42 4.18
N VAL A 421 21.55 3.75 4.24
CA VAL A 421 22.14 4.60 3.19
C VAL A 421 23.67 4.46 3.18
N THR A 422 24.32 4.48 4.34
CA THR A 422 25.78 4.26 4.45
C THR A 422 26.18 2.90 3.90
N LEU A 423 25.41 1.84 4.21
CA LEU A 423 25.64 0.50 3.69
C LEU A 423 25.63 0.48 2.16
N PHE A 424 24.62 1.09 1.52
CA PHE A 424 24.57 1.09 0.06
C PHE A 424 25.61 2.01 -0.59
N ASP A 425 25.98 3.13 0.02
CA ASP A 425 27.09 3.99 -0.45
C ASP A 425 28.44 3.25 -0.39
N SER A 426 28.66 2.47 0.66
CA SER A 426 29.80 1.55 0.78
C SER A 426 29.79 0.48 -0.31
N ILE A 427 28.64 -0.17 -0.55
CA ILE A 427 28.52 -1.20 -1.58
C ILE A 427 28.81 -0.62 -2.97
N ILE A 428 28.28 0.55 -3.31
CA ILE A 428 28.56 1.23 -4.58
C ILE A 428 30.05 1.55 -4.72
N SER A 429 30.67 2.09 -3.66
CA SER A 429 32.11 2.38 -3.65
C SER A 429 32.95 1.11 -3.85
N ARG A 430 32.54 -0.02 -3.28
CA ARG A 430 33.19 -1.32 -3.49
C ARG A 430 33.04 -1.82 -4.92
N ILE A 431 31.85 -1.70 -5.52
CA ILE A 431 31.61 -2.11 -6.92
C ILE A 431 32.46 -1.28 -7.89
N ASP A 432 32.67 0.01 -7.57
CA ASP A 432 33.57 0.91 -8.30
C ASP A 432 35.06 0.62 -8.05
N GLY A 433 35.39 -0.41 -7.26
CA GLY A 433 36.77 -0.81 -6.93
C GLY A 433 37.44 0.03 -5.85
N ASN A 434 36.74 1.00 -5.27
CA ASN A 434 37.26 1.86 -4.21
C ASN A 434 37.02 1.26 -2.81
N PHE A 435 37.75 0.19 -2.50
CA PHE A 435 37.64 -0.52 -1.22
C PHE A 435 37.98 0.34 0.00
N GLN A 436 38.95 1.27 -0.14
CA GLN A 436 39.35 2.16 0.96
C GLN A 436 38.21 3.11 1.36
N ARG A 437 37.54 3.72 0.37
CA ARG A 437 36.37 4.57 0.62
C ARG A 437 35.22 3.77 1.21
N SER A 438 34.97 2.57 0.69
CA SER A 438 33.93 1.68 1.22
C SER A 438 34.16 1.39 2.72
N GLU A 439 35.39 1.10 3.11
CA GLU A 439 35.76 0.82 4.50
C GLU A 439 35.68 2.07 5.39
N SER A 440 36.23 3.20 4.93
CA SER A 440 36.19 4.45 5.71
C SER A 440 34.75 4.87 6.02
N LEU A 441 33.83 4.77 5.04
CA LEU A 441 32.41 5.08 5.24
C LEU A 441 31.79 4.24 6.36
N ILE A 442 32.11 2.94 6.43
CA ILE A 442 31.59 2.05 7.47
C ILE A 442 32.19 2.40 8.83
N LEU A 443 33.51 2.55 8.90
CA LEU A 443 34.22 2.82 10.15
C LEU A 443 33.83 4.18 10.74
N ASP A 444 33.76 5.23 9.92
CA ASP A 444 33.34 6.56 10.34
C ASP A 444 31.91 6.55 10.89
N PHE A 445 31.01 5.79 10.25
CA PHE A 445 29.63 5.66 10.71
C PHE A 445 29.52 4.88 12.02
N LEU A 446 30.26 3.79 12.18
CA LEU A 446 30.26 2.98 13.40
C LEU A 446 30.97 3.68 14.57
N ALA A 447 31.96 4.53 14.30
CA ALA A 447 32.64 5.33 15.31
C ALA A 447 31.81 6.51 15.83
N ALA A 448 30.84 6.97 15.03
CA ALA A 448 29.91 8.00 15.45
C ALA A 448 28.89 7.45 16.46
N ASP A 449 28.69 8.18 17.55
CA ASP A 449 27.83 7.79 18.67
C ASP A 449 26.36 7.86 18.23
N HIS A 450 25.82 6.74 17.76
CA HIS A 450 24.43 6.62 17.34
C HIS A 450 23.65 5.73 18.31
N GLU A 451 22.59 6.28 18.90
CA GLU A 451 21.65 5.58 19.81
C GLU A 451 20.75 4.57 19.06
N GLY A 452 21.33 3.53 18.45
CA GLY A 452 20.56 2.42 17.88
C GLY A 452 20.34 1.33 18.92
N ASN A 453 19.13 1.18 19.45
CA ASN A 453 18.79 0.21 20.52
C ASN A 453 17.77 -0.85 20.08
N THR A 454 17.33 -0.86 18.82
CA THR A 454 16.33 -1.82 18.35
C THR A 454 16.98 -3.07 17.74
N ARG A 455 16.20 -4.16 17.63
CA ARG A 455 16.67 -5.38 16.93
C ARG A 455 16.95 -5.12 15.45
N SER A 456 16.15 -4.25 14.81
CA SER A 456 16.39 -3.82 13.43
C SER A 456 17.74 -3.07 13.28
N ASP A 457 18.12 -2.27 14.28
CA ASP A 457 19.43 -1.59 14.30
C ASP A 457 20.56 -2.61 14.48
N ASN A 458 20.39 -3.64 15.32
CA ASN A 458 21.37 -4.71 15.46
C ASN A 458 21.57 -5.47 14.13
N ALA A 459 20.49 -5.81 13.44
CA ALA A 459 20.55 -6.44 12.13
C ALA A 459 21.31 -5.58 11.10
N LEU A 460 21.08 -4.26 11.09
CA LEU A 460 21.79 -3.34 10.21
C LEU A 460 23.27 -3.18 10.56
N ARG A 461 23.64 -3.19 11.85
CA ARG A 461 25.04 -3.29 12.27
C ARG A 461 25.68 -4.56 11.73
N GLY A 462 24.96 -5.69 11.75
CA GLY A 462 25.39 -6.93 11.14
C GLY A 462 25.59 -6.82 9.62
N ARG A 463 24.70 -6.13 8.90
CA ARG A 463 24.88 -5.87 7.45
C ARG A 463 26.13 -5.03 7.18
N LEU A 464 26.39 -3.99 7.97
CA LEU A 464 27.60 -3.17 7.85
C LEU A 464 28.86 -3.99 8.18
N HIS A 465 28.81 -4.82 9.22
CA HIS A 465 29.87 -5.75 9.57
C HIS A 465 30.20 -6.71 8.42
N ILE A 466 29.18 -7.35 7.82
CA ILE A 466 29.37 -8.23 6.67
C ILE A 466 30.00 -7.47 5.50
N SER A 467 29.54 -6.25 5.19
CA SER A 467 30.11 -5.43 4.13
C SER A 467 31.60 -5.11 4.39
N ASN A 468 31.96 -4.86 5.65
CA ASN A 468 33.35 -4.65 6.06
C ASN A 468 34.20 -5.92 5.89
N ILE A 469 33.66 -7.08 6.28
CA ILE A 469 34.32 -8.38 6.08
C ILE A 469 34.55 -8.63 4.58
N GLU A 470 33.58 -8.33 3.71
CA GLU A 470 33.75 -8.43 2.26
C GLU A 470 34.89 -7.52 1.76
N ASN A 471 35.00 -6.28 2.26
CA ASN A 471 36.15 -5.41 1.95
C ASN A 471 37.48 -6.04 2.39
N LYS A 472 37.55 -6.56 3.63
CA LYS A 472 38.75 -7.22 4.17
C LYS A 472 39.16 -8.46 3.35
N ILE A 473 38.20 -9.27 2.91
CA ILE A 473 38.43 -10.43 2.04
C ILE A 473 39.06 -9.98 0.71
N HIS A 474 38.50 -8.97 0.05
CA HIS A 474 39.04 -8.45 -1.20
C HIS A 474 40.44 -7.85 -1.07
N ARG A 475 40.77 -7.32 0.12
CA ARG A 475 42.10 -6.78 0.44
C ARG A 475 43.08 -7.84 0.97
N TYR A 476 42.68 -9.10 1.06
CA TYR A 476 43.48 -10.20 1.63
C TYR A 476 43.98 -9.93 3.05
N ASP A 477 43.14 -9.30 3.87
CA ASP A 477 43.44 -9.05 5.28
C ASP A 477 43.52 -10.38 6.06
N LYS A 478 44.51 -10.51 6.95
CA LYS A 478 44.77 -11.71 7.74
C LYS A 478 43.78 -11.86 8.90
N GLU A 479 43.12 -10.77 9.30
CA GLU A 479 42.19 -10.75 10.44
C GLU A 479 40.78 -11.24 10.12
N VAL A 480 40.48 -11.63 8.87
CA VAL A 480 39.12 -12.04 8.48
C VAL A 480 38.62 -13.21 9.33
N ALA A 481 39.45 -14.24 9.50
CA ALA A 481 39.06 -15.45 10.24
C ALA A 481 38.72 -15.17 11.71
N SER A 482 39.41 -14.24 12.36
CA SER A 482 39.20 -13.89 13.76
C SER A 482 38.06 -12.88 13.98
N THR A 483 37.63 -12.17 12.94
CA THR A 483 36.65 -11.08 13.05
C THR A 483 35.29 -11.41 12.46
N ILE A 484 35.19 -12.42 11.59
CA ILE A 484 33.96 -12.72 10.85
C ILE A 484 32.75 -12.97 11.76
N TYR A 485 32.94 -13.62 12.90
CA TYR A 485 31.87 -13.91 13.88
C TYR A 485 31.78 -12.90 15.04
N ASN A 486 32.40 -11.71 14.94
CA ASN A 486 32.30 -10.68 15.98
C ASN A 486 30.89 -10.08 16.13
N TRP A 487 30.08 -10.13 15.07
CA TRP A 487 28.68 -9.74 15.14
C TRP A 487 27.81 -10.96 15.44
N GLU A 488 26.92 -10.82 16.42
CA GLU A 488 25.96 -11.85 16.82
C GLU A 488 24.54 -11.27 16.88
N GLY A 489 23.57 -12.07 16.46
CA GLY A 489 22.16 -11.73 16.60
C GLY A 489 21.66 -11.95 18.03
N ILE A 490 20.61 -11.23 18.44
CA ILE A 490 20.05 -11.34 19.78
C ILE A 490 19.10 -12.54 19.82
N HIS A 491 19.41 -13.56 20.64
CA HIS A 491 18.58 -14.78 20.73
C HIS A 491 17.30 -14.58 21.56
N PRO A 492 16.14 -15.15 21.14
CA PRO A 492 15.90 -15.80 19.85
C PRO A 492 15.94 -14.79 18.69
N LEU A 493 16.53 -15.18 17.55
CA LEU A 493 16.78 -14.29 16.42
C LEU A 493 15.46 -13.73 15.86
N SER A 494 15.43 -12.42 15.60
CA SER A 494 14.35 -11.84 14.79
C SER A 494 14.47 -12.27 13.33
N THR A 495 13.37 -12.15 12.60
CA THR A 495 13.32 -12.41 11.17
C THR A 495 14.41 -11.66 10.37
N PHE A 496 14.65 -10.39 10.68
CA PHE A 496 15.68 -9.60 10.01
C PHE A 496 17.08 -10.10 10.37
N GLU A 497 17.33 -10.39 11.65
CA GLU A 497 18.60 -10.96 12.09
C GLU A 497 18.87 -12.32 11.43
N ILE A 498 17.84 -13.14 11.18
CA ILE A 498 17.99 -14.40 10.43
C ILE A 498 18.49 -14.15 9.00
N GLU A 499 17.96 -13.16 8.28
CA GLU A 499 18.44 -12.81 6.94
C GLU A 499 19.92 -12.37 6.96
N VAL A 500 20.31 -11.61 7.98
CA VAL A 500 21.68 -11.14 8.18
C VAL A 500 22.61 -12.30 8.52
N THR A 501 22.23 -13.17 9.47
CA THR A 501 22.99 -14.37 9.83
C THR A 501 23.15 -15.27 8.61
N ARG A 502 22.11 -15.46 7.79
CA ARG A 502 22.22 -16.26 6.56
C ARG A 502 23.25 -15.66 5.59
N ARG A 503 23.23 -14.34 5.40
CA ARG A 503 24.22 -13.66 4.54
C ARG A 503 25.63 -13.82 5.10
N LEU A 504 25.81 -13.68 6.42
CA LEU A 504 27.09 -13.92 7.10
C LEU A 504 27.60 -15.34 6.84
N GLN A 505 26.77 -16.36 7.01
CA GLN A 505 27.15 -17.75 6.74
C GLN A 505 27.52 -17.98 5.27
N GLY A 506 26.85 -17.31 4.34
CA GLY A 506 27.23 -17.32 2.92
C GLY A 506 28.62 -16.74 2.65
N VAL A 507 28.96 -15.61 3.30
CA VAL A 507 30.29 -14.98 3.17
C VAL A 507 31.37 -15.83 3.86
N ALA A 508 31.09 -16.35 5.05
CA ALA A 508 31.97 -17.24 5.79
C ALA A 508 32.30 -18.50 4.99
N ALA A 509 31.28 -19.17 4.43
CA ALA A 509 31.49 -20.36 3.60
C ALA A 509 32.41 -20.09 2.40
N LYS A 510 32.26 -18.95 1.71
CA LYS A 510 33.14 -18.57 0.59
C LYS A 510 34.58 -18.35 1.05
N PHE A 511 34.78 -17.66 2.18
CA PHE A 511 36.10 -17.37 2.72
C PHE A 511 36.80 -18.64 3.23
N PHE A 512 36.14 -19.45 4.07
CA PHE A 512 36.74 -20.66 4.61
C PHE A 512 37.07 -21.68 3.52
N HIS A 513 36.26 -21.72 2.45
CA HIS A 513 36.57 -22.53 1.29
C HIS A 513 37.86 -22.06 0.61
N SER A 514 38.05 -20.74 0.42
CA SER A 514 39.21 -20.22 -0.30
C SER A 514 40.53 -20.44 0.45
N ILE A 515 40.49 -20.55 1.78
CA ILE A 515 41.66 -20.88 2.60
C ILE A 515 41.84 -22.38 2.87
N GLY A 516 40.92 -23.23 2.37
CA GLY A 516 40.98 -24.69 2.52
C GLY A 516 40.45 -25.25 3.84
N ASP A 517 39.75 -24.45 4.66
CA ASP A 517 39.08 -24.94 5.87
C ASP A 517 37.70 -25.51 5.51
N PHE A 518 37.72 -26.75 5.01
CA PHE A 518 36.51 -27.46 4.58
C PHE A 518 35.56 -27.80 5.75
N LYS A 519 36.07 -27.95 6.98
CA LYS A 519 35.22 -28.25 8.15
C LYS A 519 34.34 -27.06 8.52
N THR A 520 34.94 -25.87 8.59
CA THR A 520 34.20 -24.63 8.90
C THR A 520 33.31 -24.22 7.75
N THR A 521 33.74 -24.47 6.51
CA THR A 521 32.91 -24.28 5.31
C THR A 521 31.63 -25.14 5.38
N ARG A 522 31.75 -26.43 5.72
CA ARG A 522 30.60 -27.33 5.88
C ARG A 522 29.62 -26.80 6.93
N ALA A 523 30.12 -26.47 8.13
CA ALA A 523 29.29 -25.97 9.22
C ALA A 523 28.53 -24.69 8.83
N SER A 524 29.20 -23.76 8.12
CA SER A 524 28.59 -22.52 7.63
C SER A 524 27.48 -22.78 6.60
N LEU A 525 27.70 -23.70 5.66
CA LEU A 525 26.70 -24.07 4.64
C LEU A 525 25.51 -24.82 5.24
N GLU A 526 25.75 -25.72 6.18
CA GLU A 526 24.68 -26.40 6.93
C GLU A 526 23.84 -25.39 7.70
N GLN A 527 24.47 -24.47 8.44
CA GLN A 527 23.77 -23.41 9.16
C GLN A 527 22.98 -22.49 8.22
N HIS A 528 23.52 -22.17 7.03
CA HIS A 528 22.81 -21.39 6.01
C HIS A 528 21.48 -22.07 5.61
N LEU A 529 21.49 -23.39 5.42
CA LEU A 529 20.31 -24.18 5.04
C LEU A 529 19.31 -24.38 6.20
N TRP A 530 19.80 -24.41 7.44
CA TRP A 530 18.98 -24.60 8.65
C TRP A 530 18.20 -23.35 9.08
N LEU A 531 18.67 -22.14 8.71
CA LEU A 531 18.02 -20.89 9.09
C LEU A 531 16.71 -20.66 8.33
N ASN A 532 15.58 -20.67 9.05
CA ASN A 532 14.24 -20.44 8.50
C ASN A 532 14.02 -18.96 8.12
N SER A 533 13.95 -18.64 6.83
CA SER A 533 13.65 -17.29 6.32
C SER A 533 12.17 -16.97 6.28
N THR A 534 11.87 -15.67 6.14
CA THR A 534 10.55 -15.18 5.70
C THR A 534 10.12 -15.67 4.33
N MET A 535 11.08 -15.87 3.43
CA MET A 535 10.85 -16.43 2.10
C MET A 535 11.68 -17.70 1.93
N PRO A 536 11.08 -18.83 1.52
CA PRO A 536 11.83 -20.06 1.32
C PRO A 536 12.99 -19.83 0.34
N ILE A 537 14.12 -20.49 0.60
CA ILE A 537 15.27 -20.44 -0.31
C ILE A 537 14.81 -20.92 -1.69
N ARG A 538 15.04 -20.11 -2.72
CA ARG A 538 14.65 -20.45 -4.10
C ARG A 538 15.25 -21.81 -4.49
N PRO A 539 14.51 -22.69 -5.20
CA PRO A 539 15.01 -24.02 -5.55
C PRO A 539 16.38 -24.01 -6.22
N ASN A 540 16.64 -23.08 -7.15
CA ASN A 540 17.95 -22.97 -7.81
C ASN A 540 19.07 -22.53 -6.86
N THR A 541 18.79 -21.60 -5.93
CA THR A 541 19.77 -21.15 -4.93
C THR A 541 20.04 -22.24 -3.91
N ARG A 542 18.99 -22.96 -3.49
CA ARG A 542 19.09 -24.12 -2.62
C ARG A 542 19.93 -25.22 -3.28
N LEU A 543 19.64 -25.55 -4.54
CA LEU A 543 20.42 -26.51 -5.31
C LEU A 543 21.90 -26.10 -5.40
N LEU A 544 22.20 -24.82 -5.63
CA LEU A 544 23.57 -24.32 -5.65
C LEU A 544 24.29 -24.53 -4.31
N ILE A 545 23.64 -24.19 -3.20
CA ILE A 545 24.20 -24.34 -1.84
C ILE A 545 24.41 -25.83 -1.52
N VAL A 546 23.43 -26.70 -1.82
CA VAL A 546 23.52 -28.14 -1.58
C VAL A 546 24.59 -28.79 -2.47
N THR A 547 24.69 -28.38 -3.73
CA THR A 547 25.74 -28.86 -4.64
C THR A 547 27.12 -28.50 -4.08
N ARG A 548 27.29 -27.26 -3.58
CA ARG A 548 28.53 -26.85 -2.94
C ARG A 548 28.81 -27.65 -1.66
N LEU A 549 27.80 -27.86 -0.82
CA LEU A 549 27.95 -28.67 0.39
C LEU A 549 28.43 -30.10 0.06
N ALA A 550 27.90 -30.69 -1.01
CA ALA A 550 28.33 -32.01 -1.46
C ALA A 550 29.78 -32.04 -1.98
N GLU A 551 30.24 -30.99 -2.68
CA GLU A 551 31.65 -30.84 -3.01
C GLU A 551 32.52 -30.84 -1.75
N ILE A 552 32.11 -30.12 -0.70
CA ILE A 552 32.84 -30.11 0.58
C ILE A 552 32.86 -31.50 1.22
N HIS A 553 31.75 -32.25 1.18
CA HIS A 553 31.74 -33.63 1.66
C HIS A 553 32.68 -34.53 0.85
N CYS A 554 32.79 -34.34 -0.47
CA CYS A 554 33.77 -35.06 -1.29
C CYS A 554 35.22 -34.75 -0.90
N GLU A 555 35.55 -33.47 -0.65
CA GLU A 555 36.87 -33.04 -0.17
C GLU A 555 37.19 -33.60 1.23
N LEU A 556 36.16 -33.84 2.05
CA LEU A 556 36.27 -34.51 3.35
C LEU A 556 36.23 -36.05 3.26
N HIS A 557 36.19 -36.62 2.04
CA HIS A 557 36.06 -38.06 1.77
C HIS A 557 34.76 -38.71 2.28
N GLU A 558 33.72 -37.91 2.54
CA GLU A 558 32.38 -38.32 2.98
C GLU A 558 31.43 -38.53 1.78
N TYR A 559 31.83 -39.36 0.80
CA TYR A 559 31.12 -39.53 -0.48
C TYR A 559 29.66 -40.02 -0.35
N GLU A 560 29.37 -40.84 0.67
CA GLU A 560 28.01 -41.35 0.93
C GLU A 560 27.06 -40.21 1.31
N LYS A 561 27.51 -39.29 2.17
CA LYS A 561 26.73 -38.11 2.57
C LYS A 561 26.55 -37.14 1.41
N ALA A 562 27.58 -36.96 0.58
CA ALA A 562 27.51 -36.13 -0.62
C ALA A 562 26.41 -36.63 -1.59
N LEU A 563 26.26 -37.94 -1.74
CA LEU A 563 25.17 -38.54 -2.53
C LEU A 563 23.81 -38.33 -1.89
N GLU A 564 23.69 -38.59 -0.59
CA GLU A 564 22.43 -38.48 0.14
C GLU A 564 21.81 -37.09 -0.04
N ILE A 565 22.60 -36.03 0.14
CA ILE A 565 22.10 -34.65 0.05
C ILE A 565 21.78 -34.21 -1.37
N ILE A 566 22.58 -34.62 -2.37
CA ILE A 566 22.33 -34.24 -3.78
C ILE A 566 21.11 -34.99 -4.32
N GLN A 567 20.98 -36.28 -4.00
CA GLN A 567 19.94 -37.13 -4.57
C GLN A 567 18.54 -36.61 -4.22
N VAL A 568 18.34 -36.17 -2.97
CA VAL A 568 17.08 -35.58 -2.51
C VAL A 568 16.68 -34.36 -3.35
N GLU A 569 17.64 -33.47 -3.67
CA GLU A 569 17.35 -32.29 -4.49
C GLU A 569 17.16 -32.65 -5.97
N LEU A 570 17.84 -33.68 -6.49
CA LEU A 570 17.67 -34.15 -7.87
C LEU A 570 16.32 -34.83 -8.10
N ASP A 571 15.84 -35.61 -7.13
CA ASP A 571 14.57 -36.33 -7.19
C ASP A 571 13.36 -35.37 -7.13
N GLY A 572 13.52 -34.21 -6.46
CA GLY A 572 12.51 -33.16 -6.38
C GLY A 572 12.35 -32.28 -7.62
N ILE A 573 13.21 -32.41 -8.64
CA ILE A 573 13.19 -31.56 -9.84
C ILE A 573 12.34 -32.19 -10.94
N SER A 574 11.18 -31.59 -11.23
CA SER A 574 10.35 -31.96 -12.39
C SER A 574 11.09 -31.79 -13.73
N ALA A 575 10.82 -32.70 -14.67
CA ALA A 575 11.47 -32.83 -15.96
C ALA A 575 11.15 -31.68 -16.94
N ALA A 576 11.80 -30.53 -16.81
CA ALA A 576 11.85 -29.48 -17.82
C ALA A 576 13.12 -28.60 -17.73
N PRO A 577 13.51 -27.92 -18.83
CA PRO A 577 14.32 -28.43 -19.94
C PRO A 577 15.84 -28.43 -19.67
N ARG A 578 16.57 -29.03 -20.62
CA ARG A 578 17.95 -29.58 -20.60
C ARG A 578 19.14 -28.63 -20.35
N SER A 579 18.97 -27.36 -19.95
CA SER A 579 20.06 -26.36 -20.02
C SER A 579 20.42 -25.63 -18.73
N ASN A 580 20.16 -26.17 -17.54
CA ASN A 580 20.67 -25.55 -16.31
C ASN A 580 22.05 -26.13 -15.95
N PRO A 581 23.16 -25.38 -16.08
CA PRO A 581 24.51 -25.87 -15.78
C PRO A 581 24.67 -26.31 -14.33
N ILE A 582 23.93 -25.73 -13.38
CA ILE A 582 23.95 -26.16 -11.97
C ILE A 582 23.40 -27.58 -11.83
N LYS A 583 22.33 -27.92 -12.58
CA LYS A 583 21.79 -29.29 -12.61
C LYS A 583 22.79 -30.27 -13.24
N GLN A 584 23.58 -29.83 -14.24
CA GLN A 584 24.60 -30.67 -14.86
C GLN A 584 25.75 -30.95 -13.88
N ILE A 585 26.20 -29.94 -13.16
CA ILE A 585 27.25 -30.07 -12.14
C ILE A 585 26.78 -30.99 -11.01
N ALA A 586 25.56 -30.81 -10.50
CA ALA A 586 24.99 -31.70 -9.48
C ALA A 586 24.94 -33.17 -9.94
N LYS A 587 24.56 -33.42 -11.20
CA LYS A 587 24.58 -34.77 -11.80
C LYS A 587 25.98 -35.34 -11.95
N GLN A 588 26.97 -34.52 -12.34
CA GLN A 588 28.36 -34.94 -12.46
C GLN A 588 28.94 -35.34 -11.10
N ILE A 589 28.70 -34.53 -10.05
CA ILE A 589 29.15 -34.85 -8.69
C ILE A 589 28.49 -36.14 -8.21
N ASN A 590 27.19 -36.32 -8.45
CA ASN A 590 26.48 -37.55 -8.10
C ASN A 590 27.15 -38.77 -8.78
N GLN A 591 27.40 -38.71 -10.10
CA GLN A 591 28.05 -39.79 -10.83
C GLN A 591 29.47 -40.09 -10.31
N ILE A 592 30.25 -39.05 -10.00
CA ILE A 592 31.60 -39.19 -9.46
C ILE A 592 31.56 -39.92 -8.11
N CYS A 593 30.67 -39.52 -7.21
CA CYS A 593 30.55 -40.15 -5.90
C CYS A 593 30.12 -41.62 -5.99
N GLN A 594 29.17 -41.95 -6.89
CA GLN A 594 28.77 -43.33 -7.16
C GLN A 594 29.94 -44.19 -7.65
N ASN A 595 30.76 -43.65 -8.55
CA ASN A 595 31.94 -44.35 -9.07
C ASN A 595 32.99 -44.60 -7.97
N PHE A 596 33.26 -43.60 -7.11
CA PHE A 596 34.22 -43.75 -6.00
C PHE A 596 33.77 -44.75 -4.95
N ILE A 597 32.47 -44.78 -4.61
CA ILE A 597 31.91 -45.77 -3.69
C ILE A 597 31.99 -47.17 -4.30
N SER A 598 31.66 -47.31 -5.59
CA SER A 598 31.76 -48.61 -6.30
C SER A 598 33.20 -49.13 -6.33
N ILE A 599 34.19 -48.25 -6.57
CA ILE A 599 35.61 -48.62 -6.54
C ILE A 599 36.05 -49.04 -5.12
N LYS A 600 35.62 -48.32 -4.08
CA LYS A 600 35.87 -48.71 -2.67
C LYS A 600 35.22 -50.05 -2.31
N GLN A 601 34.02 -50.33 -2.82
CA GLN A 601 33.33 -51.60 -2.59
C GLN A 601 34.00 -52.79 -3.32
N ILE A 602 34.65 -52.54 -4.46
CA ILE A 602 35.48 -53.53 -5.17
C ILE A 602 36.77 -53.82 -4.38
N GLN A 603 37.27 -52.86 -3.59
CA GLN A 603 38.47 -52.99 -2.73
C GLN A 603 38.17 -53.52 -1.30
N ASN A 604 37.42 -54.62 -1.16
CA ASN A 604 37.35 -55.39 0.10
C ASN A 604 38.55 -56.37 0.19
N PRO A 605 39.10 -56.70 1.39
CA PRO A 605 40.53 -56.94 1.61
C PRO A 605 40.94 -58.39 1.36
N ARG A 606 40.90 -58.87 0.12
CA ARG A 606 41.46 -60.19 -0.21
C ARG A 606 42.41 -60.27 -1.38
N PHE A 607 42.75 -59.17 -2.03
CA PHE A 607 43.79 -59.17 -3.03
C PHE A 607 44.64 -57.90 -2.92
N GLU A 608 45.84 -58.05 -2.36
CA GLU A 608 46.95 -57.15 -2.65
C GLU A 608 47.25 -57.27 -4.14
N ILE A 609 46.80 -56.28 -4.91
CA ILE A 609 47.37 -55.99 -6.21
C ILE A 609 47.78 -54.53 -6.16
N THR A 610 49.08 -54.33 -6.00
CA THR A 610 49.78 -53.06 -6.16
C THR A 610 49.51 -52.53 -7.56
N PHE A 611 48.68 -51.50 -7.67
CA PHE A 611 48.61 -50.65 -8.85
C PHE A 611 49.19 -49.29 -8.48
N ASP A 612 50.30 -48.94 -9.12
CA ASP A 612 50.88 -47.60 -9.12
C ASP A 612 49.84 -46.61 -9.68
N ILE A 613 49.13 -45.91 -8.79
CA ILE A 613 48.28 -44.76 -9.10
C ILE A 613 48.91 -43.55 -8.39
N PHE A 614 50.04 -43.08 -8.90
CA PHE A 614 50.64 -41.82 -8.44
C PHE A 614 50.62 -40.69 -9.49
N ASP A 615 50.25 -40.96 -10.75
CA ASP A 615 50.25 -39.93 -11.81
C ASP A 615 48.86 -39.45 -12.30
N THR A 616 47.76 -40.03 -11.82
CA THR A 616 46.39 -39.63 -12.24
C THR A 616 45.58 -38.83 -11.20
N GLN A 617 46.10 -38.66 -9.98
CA GLN A 617 45.44 -37.81 -8.96
C GLN A 617 45.57 -36.31 -9.26
N TYR A 618 46.62 -35.87 -9.96
CA TYR A 618 46.85 -34.44 -10.23
C TYR A 618 46.12 -33.88 -11.46
N ALA A 619 45.62 -34.73 -12.37
CA ALA A 619 44.97 -34.28 -13.60
C ALA A 619 43.42 -34.20 -13.51
N ILE A 620 42.79 -34.90 -12.55
CA ILE A 620 41.33 -35.02 -12.46
C ILE A 620 40.72 -34.08 -11.39
N GLN A 621 41.51 -33.54 -10.46
CA GLN A 621 41.02 -32.64 -9.40
C GLN A 621 40.83 -31.17 -9.83
N ARG A 622 41.43 -30.71 -10.93
CA ARG A 622 41.36 -29.29 -11.35
C ARG A 622 40.20 -28.88 -12.29
N PRO A 623 39.61 -29.74 -13.15
CA PRO A 623 38.57 -29.28 -14.07
C PRO A 623 37.22 -29.01 -13.39
N CYS A 624 36.87 -29.74 -12.31
CA CYS A 624 35.60 -29.53 -11.59
C CYS A 624 35.60 -28.21 -10.81
N CYS A 625 36.66 -27.92 -10.04
CA CYS A 625 36.74 -26.68 -9.25
C CYS A 625 36.78 -25.42 -10.14
N GLN A 626 37.49 -25.44 -11.27
CA GLN A 626 37.56 -24.29 -12.17
C GLN A 626 36.26 -24.03 -12.94
N THR A 627 35.44 -25.05 -13.19
CA THR A 627 34.18 -24.90 -13.95
C THR A 627 33.06 -24.36 -13.05
N VAL A 628 33.08 -24.69 -11.76
CA VAL A 628 32.17 -24.12 -10.74
C VAL A 628 32.57 -22.70 -10.40
N ASP A 629 33.86 -22.40 -10.20
CA ASP A 629 34.35 -21.02 -10.02
C ASP A 629 34.07 -20.16 -11.25
N ARG A 630 34.17 -20.73 -12.47
CA ARG A 630 33.74 -20.06 -13.72
C ARG A 630 32.22 -19.92 -13.83
N ALA A 631 31.41 -20.85 -13.36
CA ALA A 631 29.96 -20.63 -13.28
C ALA A 631 29.61 -19.58 -12.20
N PHE A 632 30.41 -19.46 -11.15
CA PHE A 632 30.24 -18.45 -10.10
C PHE A 632 30.77 -17.05 -10.51
N THR A 633 31.72 -16.97 -11.45
CA THR A 633 32.29 -15.71 -11.97
C THR A 633 31.73 -15.30 -13.35
N ALA A 634 31.26 -16.25 -14.18
CA ALA A 634 30.72 -16.00 -15.52
C ALA A 634 29.19 -15.98 -15.58
N TYR A 635 28.49 -16.41 -14.52
CA TYR A 635 27.19 -15.81 -14.25
C TYR A 635 27.48 -14.45 -13.62
N PRO A 636 27.09 -13.31 -14.25
CA PRO A 636 26.92 -12.11 -13.45
C PRO A 636 26.01 -12.56 -12.32
N GLU A 637 26.45 -12.31 -11.08
CA GLU A 637 25.70 -12.59 -9.88
C GLU A 637 24.19 -12.48 -10.17
N PRO A 638 23.35 -13.45 -9.80
CA PRO A 638 21.95 -13.13 -9.65
C PRO A 638 21.84 -12.18 -8.45
N GLY A 639 22.20 -10.90 -8.67
CA GLY A 639 22.32 -9.73 -7.79
C GLY A 639 22.30 -10.00 -6.29
N TRP A 640 23.47 -9.91 -5.66
CA TRP A 640 23.68 -9.79 -4.21
C TRP A 640 23.49 -8.37 -3.70
#